data_AF-Q1EHX4-F1
#
_entry.id   AF-Q1EHX4-F1
#
_cell.length_a   1.000
_cell.length_b   1.000
_cell.length_c   1.000
_cell.angle_alpha   90.00
_cell.angle_beta   90.00
_cell.angle_gamma   90.00
#
_symmetry.space_group_name_H-M   'P 1'
#
loop_
_entity.id
_entity.type
_entity.pdbx_description
1 polymer ?
#
loop_
_entity_poly.entity_id
_entity_poly.type
_entity_poly.pdbx_seq_one_letter_code
_entity_poly.pdbx_strand_id
1 'polypeptide(L)'
;MDMKIKWIVTGLVALVVAVVVAGVAILSTMDFEELRGIIEAEAKEATGRELKIAGPIDLKISLTPAIAVEDVRFANAAWGSRADMISIRRFELEVALLPLLSGDIQVKRLVLIEPDILLETDQEGRGNWQMTGAAETGEKDGEAEGEDAPLPSFDQVVIRDATLTYKNGKTGEEIRLRLARLEGRAASSSSPLEVALEGAYNDAPFKVEGTLGSFEQLLGEGPFPVKLSVEAGGATVTVDGRIAEPMTGRGLDLKIQVRGQSLADLGALGGAELPPLGPYDLSVQVVQEGTTYKLTGLTAKVGSSDIAGNATVAFGGARPAVNGAFTAGTLNIQDFTPPDQAAAPARDGGRRFVFTEDPLPLEALEAVDAKIKLSVKRLVVEKGLVLSDLDLTLALARGRLAVKPFSVGISGGTVAGDFSLDAGKKRPRLSLNLTASGIDYGRLLKDRRITDGVTGTLDAEVHLRGAGASARAIAAGLSGRIEVIAGQGSVRNDLVQAAGAGLTQMLSGWSEGGGDLRLNCIVVRLPVEGGVATGEAILLDTAAATVSTTGSIDLRDESLDLRVTPRAKQASLMSLAVPFLIKGTLAAPSVGPDPVGTALGAAKIAGLFINPLAAGAAIVLETETADQNPCVAALERSAQAPAQGASQPSQETTVIEDAAQGVGDAIQGVGEGIAKGLKSLFGN
;
A
#
# COMPACT_ATOMS: atom_id res chain seq x y z
N MET A 1 -70.44 18.85 35.97
CA MET A 1 -69.20 19.65 36.05
C MET A 1 -69.55 20.95 36.73
N ASP A 2 -69.19 21.07 38.02
CA ASP A 2 -69.66 22.12 38.92
C ASP A 2 -69.34 23.53 38.42
N MET A 3 -70.30 24.45 38.63
CA MET A 3 -70.14 25.87 38.27
C MET A 3 -68.85 26.47 38.87
N LYS A 4 -68.44 26.01 40.06
CA LYS A 4 -67.18 26.41 40.72
C LYS A 4 -65.91 25.98 39.97
N ILE A 5 -65.91 24.83 39.29
CA ILE A 5 -64.75 24.36 38.50
C ILE A 5 -64.55 25.23 37.26
N LYS A 6 -65.64 25.67 36.61
CA LYS A 6 -65.54 26.62 35.49
C LYS A 6 -64.91 27.95 35.91
N TRP A 7 -65.31 28.53 37.05
CA TRP A 7 -64.73 29.81 37.51
C TRP A 7 -63.26 29.70 37.92
N ILE A 8 -62.85 28.56 38.51
CA ILE A 8 -61.44 28.30 38.84
C ILE A 8 -60.61 28.14 37.57
N VAL A 9 -61.08 27.37 36.59
CA VAL A 9 -60.38 27.19 35.30
C VAL A 9 -60.30 28.51 34.53
N THR A 10 -61.39 29.28 34.45
CA THR A 10 -61.39 30.59 33.77
C THR A 10 -60.48 31.59 34.48
N GLY A 11 -60.46 31.59 35.83
CA GLY A 11 -59.57 32.43 36.62
C GLY A 11 -58.09 32.06 36.44
N LEU A 12 -57.79 30.76 36.38
CA LEU A 12 -56.43 30.26 36.11
C LEU A 12 -55.98 30.63 34.69
N VAL A 13 -56.85 30.47 33.69
CA VAL A 13 -56.56 30.87 32.29
C VAL A 13 -56.35 32.38 32.20
N ALA A 14 -57.20 33.19 32.85
CA ALA A 14 -57.04 34.65 32.87
C ALA A 14 -55.74 35.09 33.55
N LEU A 15 -55.32 34.41 34.62
CA LEU A 15 -54.05 34.66 35.30
C LEU A 15 -52.86 34.30 34.41
N VAL A 16 -52.89 33.13 33.76
CA VAL A 16 -51.85 32.72 32.80
C VAL A 16 -51.76 33.71 31.64
N VAL A 17 -52.89 34.13 31.08
CA VAL A 17 -52.93 35.15 30.02
C VAL A 17 -52.38 36.50 30.53
N ALA A 18 -52.74 36.93 31.73
CA ALA A 18 -52.22 38.17 32.32
C ALA A 18 -50.71 38.13 32.56
N VAL A 19 -50.18 37.00 33.04
CA VAL A 19 -48.73 36.79 33.23
C VAL A 19 -48.00 36.78 31.88
N VAL A 20 -48.57 36.14 30.85
CA VAL A 20 -48.02 36.16 29.49
C VAL A 20 -48.04 37.57 28.92
N VAL A 21 -49.15 38.31 29.02
CA VAL A 21 -49.26 39.69 28.55
C VAL A 21 -48.29 40.62 29.29
N ALA A 22 -48.13 40.46 30.61
CA ALA A 22 -47.16 41.21 31.41
C ALA A 22 -45.71 40.87 31.02
N GLY A 23 -45.38 39.59 30.82
CA GLY A 23 -44.06 39.16 30.35
C GLY A 23 -43.73 39.69 28.96
N VAL A 24 -44.69 39.67 28.03
CA VAL A 24 -44.57 40.28 26.69
C VAL A 24 -44.35 41.79 26.81
N ALA A 25 -45.10 42.48 27.68
CA ALA A 25 -44.94 43.92 27.91
C ALA A 25 -43.57 44.27 28.51
N ILE A 26 -43.03 43.45 29.42
CA ILE A 26 -41.68 43.63 29.99
C ILE A 26 -40.61 43.38 28.92
N LEU A 27 -40.68 42.27 28.18
CA LEU A 27 -39.72 41.94 27.13
C LEU A 27 -39.73 42.94 25.96
N SER A 28 -40.88 43.55 25.66
CA SER A 28 -41.01 44.60 24.65
C SER A 28 -40.63 46.00 25.12
N THR A 29 -40.37 46.19 26.42
CA THR A 29 -39.91 47.47 26.99
C THR A 29 -38.44 47.45 27.41
N MET A 30 -37.75 46.31 27.32
CA MET A 30 -36.31 46.20 27.57
C MET A 30 -35.49 46.85 26.44
N ASP A 31 -34.42 47.57 26.81
CA ASP A 31 -33.47 48.14 25.87
C ASP A 31 -32.41 47.10 25.48
N PHE A 32 -32.54 46.53 24.27
CA PHE A 32 -31.62 45.51 23.77
C PHE A 32 -30.19 46.01 23.55
N GLU A 33 -29.97 47.33 23.52
CA GLU A 33 -28.63 47.93 23.49
C GLU A 33 -27.87 47.72 24.81
N GLU A 34 -28.58 47.70 25.95
CA GLU A 34 -27.97 47.44 27.27
C GLU A 34 -27.54 45.96 27.38
N LEU A 35 -28.35 45.05 26.83
CA LEU A 35 -28.01 43.62 26.74
C LEU A 35 -26.78 43.37 25.87
N ARG A 36 -26.64 44.09 24.75
CA ARG A 36 -25.44 44.03 23.89
C ARG A 36 -24.17 44.27 24.72
N GLY A 37 -24.13 45.39 25.45
CA GLY A 37 -22.97 45.77 26.26
C GLY A 37 -22.59 44.74 27.32
N ILE A 38 -23.58 44.09 27.95
CA ILE A 38 -23.36 43.02 28.93
C ILE A 38 -22.73 41.79 28.26
N ILE A 39 -23.27 41.33 27.14
CA ILE A 39 -22.76 40.15 26.42
C ILE A 39 -21.32 40.39 25.93
N GLU A 40 -21.04 41.58 25.39
CA GLU A 40 -19.70 41.95 24.92
C GLU A 40 -18.68 42.02 26.08
N ALA A 41 -19.09 42.58 27.22
CA ALA A 41 -18.24 42.67 28.41
C ALA A 41 -17.95 41.28 29.02
N GLU A 42 -18.97 40.44 29.17
CA GLU A 42 -18.83 39.08 29.69
C GLU A 42 -17.94 38.21 28.79
N ALA A 43 -18.13 38.31 27.47
CA ALA A 43 -17.26 37.63 26.51
C ALA A 43 -15.80 38.09 26.65
N LYS A 44 -15.56 39.39 26.87
CA LYS A 44 -14.21 39.93 27.08
C LYS A 44 -13.60 39.47 28.39
N GLU A 45 -14.37 39.37 29.46
CA GLU A 45 -13.91 38.85 30.76
C GLU A 45 -13.58 37.35 30.67
N ALA A 46 -14.47 36.56 30.08
CA ALA A 46 -14.33 35.10 29.98
C ALA A 46 -13.25 34.65 28.99
N THR A 47 -13.01 35.40 27.91
CA THR A 47 -12.10 34.98 26.83
C THR A 47 -10.85 35.85 26.69
N GLY A 48 -10.83 37.02 27.32
CA GLY A 48 -9.80 38.04 27.11
C GLY A 48 -9.90 38.73 25.74
N ARG A 49 -10.97 38.51 24.96
CA ARG A 49 -11.12 39.03 23.59
C ARG A 49 -12.41 39.79 23.39
N GLU A 50 -12.36 40.77 22.49
CA GLU A 50 -13.53 41.60 22.19
C GLU A 50 -14.51 40.83 21.32
N LEU A 51 -15.74 40.68 21.82
CA LEU A 51 -16.91 40.36 21.03
C LEU A 51 -17.58 41.68 20.65
N LYS A 52 -18.00 41.82 19.39
CA LYS A 52 -18.72 42.98 18.89
C LYS A 52 -19.96 42.53 18.13
N ILE A 53 -21.11 43.07 18.50
CA ILE A 53 -22.39 42.87 17.82
C ILE A 53 -22.69 44.17 17.07
N ALA A 54 -22.32 44.23 15.79
CA ALA A 54 -22.40 45.46 15.01
C ALA A 54 -23.80 45.70 14.39
N GLY A 55 -24.63 44.67 14.27
CA GLY A 55 -25.98 44.75 13.73
C GLY A 55 -27.09 44.78 14.79
N PRO A 56 -28.37 44.86 14.35
CA PRO A 56 -29.53 44.80 15.23
C PRO A 56 -29.67 43.44 15.94
N ILE A 57 -30.28 43.48 17.12
CA ILE A 57 -30.75 42.29 17.87
C ILE A 57 -32.28 42.27 17.77
N ASP A 58 -32.84 41.26 17.11
CA ASP A 58 -34.27 41.07 16.93
C ASP A 58 -34.79 39.96 17.84
N LEU A 59 -35.78 40.28 18.68
CA LEU A 59 -36.51 39.30 19.48
C LEU A 59 -37.88 39.00 18.85
N LYS A 60 -38.12 37.75 18.45
CA LYS A 60 -39.46 37.29 18.07
C LYS A 60 -40.11 36.59 19.24
N ILE A 61 -41.18 37.18 19.75
CA ILE A 61 -41.95 36.62 20.86
C ILE A 61 -43.02 35.68 20.29
N SER A 62 -42.86 34.38 20.53
CA SER A 62 -43.81 33.31 20.18
C SER A 62 -43.77 32.20 21.23
N LEU A 63 -44.53 31.11 21.05
CA LEU A 63 -44.45 29.92 21.91
C LEU A 63 -43.06 29.25 21.87
N THR A 64 -42.29 29.54 20.82
CA THR A 64 -40.86 29.28 20.68
C THR A 64 -40.18 30.64 20.44
N PRO A 65 -39.81 31.40 21.48
CA PRO A 65 -39.14 32.68 21.30
C PRO A 65 -37.83 32.51 20.52
N ALA A 66 -37.54 33.47 19.64
CA ALA A 66 -36.33 33.48 18.82
C ALA A 66 -35.55 34.77 19.05
N ILE A 67 -34.23 34.65 19.20
CA ILE A 67 -33.28 35.75 19.20
C ILE A 67 -32.49 35.68 17.90
N ALA A 68 -32.50 36.75 17.11
CA ALA A 68 -31.66 36.89 15.93
C ALA A 68 -30.69 38.06 16.11
N VAL A 69 -29.42 37.84 15.79
CA VAL A 69 -28.36 38.83 15.89
C VAL A 69 -27.66 38.92 14.54
N GLU A 70 -27.52 40.15 14.04
CA GLU A 70 -26.81 40.43 12.77
C GLU A 70 -25.41 40.98 13.04
N ASP A 71 -24.47 40.67 12.14
CA ASP A 71 -23.06 41.11 12.14
C ASP A 71 -22.34 40.92 13.49
N VAL A 72 -22.16 39.66 13.88
CA VAL A 72 -21.40 39.27 15.08
C VAL A 72 -19.94 39.06 14.70
N ARG A 73 -19.02 39.72 15.41
CA ARG A 73 -17.57 39.59 15.19
C ARG A 73 -16.85 39.33 16.49
N PHE A 74 -15.97 38.34 16.49
CA PHE A 74 -15.14 37.99 17.64
C PHE A 74 -13.68 38.16 17.28
N ALA A 75 -12.98 38.96 18.07
CA ALA A 75 -11.62 39.38 17.80
C ALA A 75 -10.65 38.20 17.74
N ASN A 76 -9.63 38.35 16.91
CA ASN A 76 -8.52 37.42 16.81
C ASN A 76 -7.47 37.65 17.90
N ALA A 77 -6.49 36.75 17.98
CA ALA A 77 -5.30 36.98 18.76
C ALA A 77 -4.57 38.22 18.20
N ALA A 78 -3.85 38.95 19.06
CA ALA A 78 -3.09 40.13 18.64
C ALA A 78 -2.05 39.83 17.54
N TRP A 79 -1.57 38.59 17.48
CA TRP A 79 -0.62 38.09 16.48
C TRP A 79 -1.31 37.50 15.23
N GLY A 80 -2.64 37.39 15.23
CA GLY A 80 -3.40 36.79 14.13
C GLY A 80 -3.29 37.57 12.83
N SER A 81 -3.50 36.88 11.70
CA SER A 81 -3.36 37.44 10.36
C SER A 81 -4.54 38.30 9.92
N ARG A 82 -5.67 38.22 10.62
CA ARG A 82 -6.87 39.05 10.43
C ARG A 82 -7.33 39.62 11.77
N ALA A 83 -8.06 40.73 11.74
CA ALA A 83 -8.60 41.38 12.93
C ALA A 83 -9.63 40.48 13.68
N ASP A 84 -10.48 39.79 12.92
CA ASP A 84 -11.55 38.95 13.46
C ASP A 84 -11.19 37.47 13.28
N MET A 85 -11.38 36.67 14.34
CA MET A 85 -11.25 35.21 14.30
C MET A 85 -12.54 34.57 13.79
N ILE A 86 -13.68 35.12 14.18
CA ILE A 86 -15.01 34.65 13.78
C ILE A 86 -15.81 35.87 13.35
N SER A 87 -16.42 35.81 12.18
CA SER A 87 -17.47 36.75 11.77
C SER A 87 -18.69 35.96 11.31
N ILE A 88 -19.87 36.33 11.79
CA ILE A 88 -21.13 35.66 11.46
C ILE A 88 -22.09 36.74 10.98
N ARG A 89 -22.56 36.64 9.73
CA ARG A 89 -23.51 37.62 9.21
C ARG A 89 -24.82 37.57 10.00
N ARG A 90 -25.37 36.38 10.22
CA ARG A 90 -26.61 36.18 10.98
C ARG A 90 -26.53 34.96 11.89
N PHE A 91 -26.85 35.17 13.15
CA PHE A 91 -27.03 34.15 14.18
C PHE A 91 -28.50 34.16 14.61
N GLU A 92 -29.17 33.02 14.66
CA GLU A 92 -30.55 32.91 15.15
C GLU A 92 -30.68 31.70 16.07
N LEU A 93 -31.26 31.91 17.25
CA LEU A 93 -31.46 30.91 18.29
C LEU A 93 -32.93 30.89 18.71
N GLU A 94 -33.58 29.73 18.56
CA GLU A 94 -34.93 29.49 19.05
C GLU A 94 -34.89 28.60 20.27
N VAL A 95 -35.56 28.99 21.35
CA VAL A 95 -35.61 28.23 22.61
C VAL A 95 -37.05 27.89 22.98
N ALA A 96 -37.24 26.78 23.71
CA ALA A 96 -38.57 26.37 24.17
C ALA A 96 -39.03 27.25 25.36
N LEU A 97 -40.21 27.87 25.26
CA LEU A 97 -40.68 28.80 26.29
C LEU A 97 -41.00 28.14 27.63
N LEU A 98 -41.69 26.99 27.63
CA LEU A 98 -42.13 26.34 28.87
C LEU A 98 -40.94 25.83 29.73
N PRO A 99 -39.93 25.12 29.18
CA PRO A 99 -38.74 24.74 29.93
C PRO A 99 -37.93 25.94 30.43
N LEU A 100 -37.86 27.01 29.63
CA LEU A 100 -37.12 28.24 29.99
C LEU A 100 -37.68 28.90 31.27
N LEU A 101 -38.99 28.86 31.49
CA LEU A 101 -39.63 29.38 32.72
C LEU A 101 -39.26 28.56 33.97
N SER A 102 -38.86 27.30 33.80
CA SER A 102 -38.33 26.44 34.86
C SER A 102 -36.80 26.45 34.97
N GLY A 103 -36.10 27.22 34.13
CA GLY A 103 -34.64 27.29 34.09
C GLY A 103 -33.96 26.23 33.21
N ASP A 104 -34.72 25.40 32.50
CA ASP A 104 -34.21 24.38 31.57
C ASP A 104 -34.10 24.97 30.15
N ILE A 105 -32.87 25.12 29.65
CA ILE A 105 -32.60 25.75 28.35
C ILE A 105 -32.60 24.67 27.26
N GLN A 106 -33.73 24.54 26.56
CA GLN A 106 -33.85 23.65 25.41
C GLN A 106 -33.82 24.45 24.10
N VAL A 107 -32.79 24.25 23.28
CA VAL A 107 -32.65 24.93 21.99
C VAL A 107 -33.41 24.14 20.92
N LYS A 108 -34.42 24.77 20.33
CA LYS A 108 -35.20 24.20 19.23
C LYS A 108 -34.47 24.32 17.91
N ARG A 109 -33.87 25.47 17.64
CA ARG A 109 -33.25 25.74 16.34
C ARG A 109 -32.08 26.69 16.49
N LEU A 110 -30.94 26.30 15.92
CA LEU A 110 -29.77 27.16 15.73
C LEU A 110 -29.58 27.40 14.24
N VAL A 111 -29.53 28.66 13.81
CA VAL A 111 -29.19 29.02 12.44
C VAL A 111 -27.98 29.95 12.40
N LEU A 112 -26.98 29.57 11.61
CA LEU A 112 -25.81 30.37 11.29
C LEU A 112 -25.79 30.63 9.79
N ILE A 113 -25.69 31.89 9.37
CA ILE A 113 -25.56 32.27 7.96
C ILE A 113 -24.26 33.02 7.76
N GLU A 114 -23.48 32.55 6.78
CA GLU A 114 -22.14 33.06 6.43
C GLU A 114 -21.20 33.18 7.63
N PRO A 115 -21.00 32.13 8.46
CA PRO A 115 -19.91 32.15 9.42
C PRO A 115 -18.57 31.98 8.70
N ASP A 116 -17.68 32.98 8.83
CA ASP A 116 -16.26 32.90 8.46
C ASP A 116 -15.43 32.74 9.74
N ILE A 117 -14.73 31.61 9.84
CA ILE A 117 -13.93 31.22 10.99
C ILE A 117 -12.49 31.05 10.53
N LEU A 118 -11.58 31.78 11.15
CA LEU A 118 -10.14 31.65 10.96
C LEU A 118 -9.52 31.03 12.21
N LEU A 119 -9.08 29.79 12.10
CA LEU A 119 -8.21 29.15 13.08
C LEU A 119 -6.77 29.26 12.59
N GLU A 120 -5.88 29.82 13.39
CA GLU A 120 -4.47 29.90 13.02
C GLU A 120 -3.57 29.62 14.21
N THR A 121 -2.36 29.13 13.96
CA THR A 121 -1.30 29.03 14.97
C THR A 121 -0.22 30.08 14.75
N ASP A 122 0.49 30.46 15.82
CA ASP A 122 1.72 31.23 15.70
C ASP A 122 2.93 30.32 15.35
N GLN A 123 4.13 30.89 15.28
CA GLN A 123 5.35 30.12 14.99
C GLN A 123 5.71 29.09 16.08
N GLU A 124 5.19 29.28 17.29
CA GLU A 124 5.38 28.39 18.45
C GLU A 124 4.29 27.29 18.48
N GLY A 125 3.32 27.33 17.56
CA GLY A 125 2.21 26.38 17.47
C GLY A 125 1.03 26.71 18.38
N ARG A 126 1.02 27.86 19.06
CA ARG A 126 -0.10 28.30 19.89
C ARG A 126 -1.25 28.75 18.99
N GLY A 127 -2.42 28.14 19.17
CA GLY A 127 -3.61 28.45 18.39
C GLY A 127 -4.28 29.74 18.82
N ASN A 128 -4.88 30.48 17.90
CA ASN A 128 -5.71 31.63 18.22
C ASN A 128 -7.02 31.23 18.92
N TRP A 129 -7.35 29.94 19.05
CA TRP A 129 -8.44 29.44 19.90
C TRP A 129 -8.02 29.19 21.35
N GLN A 130 -6.73 29.30 21.68
CA GLN A 130 -6.23 29.23 23.05
C GLN A 130 -6.34 30.62 23.69
N MET A 131 -7.21 30.75 24.68
CA MET A 131 -7.60 32.01 25.31
C MET A 131 -7.18 32.02 26.78
N THR A 132 -6.86 33.20 27.33
CA THR A 132 -6.28 33.36 28.67
C THR A 132 -7.23 34.01 29.68
N GLY A 133 -8.55 33.89 29.49
CA GLY A 133 -9.55 34.48 30.40
C GLY A 133 -9.67 33.74 31.74
N ALA A 134 -9.68 34.52 32.83
CA ALA A 134 -10.08 34.26 34.23
C ALA A 134 -9.91 32.86 34.89
N ALA A 135 -9.06 31.97 34.38
CA ALA A 135 -8.72 30.69 35.04
C ALA A 135 -7.26 30.59 35.52
N GLU A 136 -6.45 31.64 35.38
CA GLU A 136 -5.06 31.66 35.90
C GLU A 136 -4.87 32.48 37.19
N THR A 137 -5.95 32.90 37.86
CA THR A 137 -5.85 33.49 39.21
C THR A 137 -6.70 32.72 40.21
N GLY A 138 -6.12 31.66 40.77
CA GLY A 138 -6.69 30.97 41.91
C GLY A 138 -6.13 29.57 42.11
N GLU A 139 -5.01 29.49 42.82
CA GLU A 139 -4.70 28.31 43.64
C GLU A 139 -5.91 28.05 44.56
N LYS A 140 -6.69 27.03 44.24
CA LYS A 140 -7.73 26.48 45.10
C LYS A 140 -7.53 24.97 45.18
N ASP A 141 -6.81 24.57 46.22
CA ASP A 141 -7.18 23.36 46.96
C ASP A 141 -8.66 23.45 47.32
N GLY A 142 -9.43 22.49 46.82
CA GLY A 142 -10.86 22.38 47.04
C GLY A 142 -11.53 21.86 45.78
N GLU A 143 -11.92 20.59 45.80
CA GLU A 143 -12.89 19.99 44.88
C GLU A 143 -14.11 20.91 44.77
N ALA A 144 -14.10 21.76 43.75
CA ALA A 144 -15.32 22.29 43.19
C ALA A 144 -15.91 21.14 42.38
N GLU A 145 -16.87 20.43 42.98
CA GLU A 145 -17.95 19.81 42.23
C GLU A 145 -18.59 20.94 41.39
N GLY A 146 -18.05 21.18 40.20
CA GLY A 146 -18.78 21.89 39.17
C GLY A 146 -19.96 21.00 38.85
N GLU A 147 -21.16 21.37 39.29
CA GLU A 147 -22.37 20.87 38.66
C GLU A 147 -22.17 21.09 37.16
N ASP A 148 -22.03 19.99 36.41
CA ASP A 148 -21.93 20.01 34.96
C ASP A 148 -23.12 20.83 34.44
N ALA A 149 -22.86 22.08 34.02
CA ALA A 149 -23.90 22.90 33.44
C ALA A 149 -24.43 22.12 32.22
N PRO A 150 -25.72 21.72 32.21
CA PRO A 150 -26.23 20.85 31.16
C PRO A 150 -26.04 21.55 29.82
N LEU A 151 -25.28 20.91 28.93
CA LEU A 151 -25.10 21.43 27.57
C LEU A 151 -26.47 21.51 26.90
N PRO A 152 -26.78 22.64 26.22
CA PRO A 152 -28.06 22.79 25.55
C PRO A 152 -28.23 21.71 24.49
N SER A 153 -29.41 21.06 24.47
CA SER A 153 -29.78 20.15 23.40
C SER A 153 -30.35 20.91 22.20
N PHE A 154 -30.15 20.39 21.00
CA PHE A 154 -30.58 21.00 19.74
C PHE A 154 -31.53 20.07 18.97
N ASP A 155 -32.74 20.52 18.65
CA ASP A 155 -33.62 19.79 17.74
C ASP A 155 -33.22 20.02 16.27
N GLN A 156 -32.72 21.22 15.95
CA GLN A 156 -32.29 21.56 14.59
C GLN A 156 -31.07 22.48 14.58
N VAL A 157 -30.09 22.17 13.73
CA VAL A 157 -28.95 23.03 13.42
C VAL A 157 -28.92 23.27 11.91
N VAL A 158 -28.83 24.53 11.49
CA VAL A 158 -28.70 24.93 10.09
C VAL A 158 -27.53 25.87 9.95
N ILE A 159 -26.55 25.52 9.13
CA ILE A 159 -25.45 26.40 8.75
C ILE A 159 -25.48 26.59 7.24
N ARG A 160 -25.35 27.84 6.79
CA ARG A 160 -25.31 28.18 5.36
C ARG A 160 -24.07 29.00 5.04
N ASP A 161 -23.45 28.68 3.92
CA ASP A 161 -22.33 29.44 3.33
C ASP A 161 -21.17 29.69 4.32
N ALA A 162 -20.82 28.69 5.12
CA ALA A 162 -19.71 28.77 6.06
C ALA A 162 -18.35 28.66 5.37
N THR A 163 -17.37 29.38 5.91
CA THR A 163 -15.96 29.19 5.59
C THR A 163 -15.19 28.96 6.88
N LEU A 164 -14.45 27.86 6.95
CA LEU A 164 -13.47 27.60 7.99
C LEU A 164 -12.09 27.55 7.32
N THR A 165 -11.20 28.43 7.74
CA THR A 165 -9.80 28.44 7.31
C THR A 165 -8.94 28.05 8.49
N TYR A 166 -8.13 27.00 8.34
CA TYR A 166 -7.05 26.67 9.26
C TYR A 166 -5.71 27.10 8.65
N LYS A 167 -4.89 27.82 9.41
CA LYS A 167 -3.56 28.28 8.99
C LYS A 167 -2.50 27.84 9.98
N ASN A 168 -1.53 27.05 9.52
CA ASN A 168 -0.41 26.65 10.34
C ASN A 168 0.69 27.73 10.33
N GLY A 169 0.95 28.37 11.46
CA GLY A 169 1.98 29.41 11.59
C GLY A 169 3.42 28.93 11.43
N LYS A 170 3.68 27.63 11.58
CA LYS A 170 5.01 27.03 11.45
C LYS A 170 5.32 26.65 10.01
N THR A 171 4.37 26.04 9.30
CA THR A 171 4.56 25.60 7.90
C THR A 171 4.05 26.59 6.87
N GLY A 172 3.17 27.51 7.27
CA GLY A 172 2.45 28.40 6.36
C GLY A 172 1.32 27.72 5.58
N GLU A 173 1.07 26.44 5.82
CA GLU A 173 0.01 25.68 5.15
C GLU A 173 -1.38 26.20 5.54
N GLU A 174 -2.24 26.39 4.54
CA GLU A 174 -3.62 26.80 4.72
C GLU A 174 -4.57 25.70 4.24
N ILE A 175 -5.48 25.29 5.12
CA ILE A 175 -6.57 24.35 4.82
C ILE A 175 -7.86 25.14 4.81
N ARG A 176 -8.66 25.00 3.75
CA ARG A 176 -9.94 25.69 3.63
C ARG A 176 -11.09 24.71 3.47
N LEU A 177 -12.02 24.76 4.42
CA LEU A 177 -13.30 24.08 4.38
C LEU A 177 -14.40 25.10 4.08
N ARG A 178 -15.09 24.95 2.95
CA ARG A 178 -16.30 25.72 2.65
C ARG A 178 -17.51 24.81 2.81
N LEU A 179 -18.50 25.22 3.57
CA LEU A 179 -19.78 24.52 3.68
C LEU A 179 -20.85 25.36 3.00
N ALA A 180 -21.40 24.87 1.89
CA ALA A 180 -22.57 25.50 1.29
C ALA A 180 -23.78 25.34 2.21
N ARG A 181 -23.93 24.14 2.81
CA ARG A 181 -25.05 23.82 3.70
C ARG A 181 -24.68 22.73 4.69
N LEU A 182 -25.07 22.91 5.94
CA LEU A 182 -25.14 21.87 6.98
C LEU A 182 -26.54 21.91 7.55
N GLU A 183 -27.20 20.75 7.63
CA GLU A 183 -28.44 20.57 8.36
C GLU A 183 -28.32 19.35 9.27
N GLY A 184 -28.50 19.57 10.57
CA GLY A 184 -28.72 18.54 11.57
C GLY A 184 -30.16 18.62 12.07
N ARG A 185 -30.88 17.50 12.10
CA ARG A 185 -32.25 17.43 12.64
C ARG A 185 -32.40 16.23 13.57
N ALA A 186 -32.96 16.45 14.75
CA ALA A 186 -33.36 15.43 15.69
C ALA A 186 -34.76 15.78 16.23
N ALA A 187 -35.62 14.78 16.45
CA ALA A 187 -36.93 15.02 17.04
C ALA A 187 -36.85 15.42 18.54
N SER A 188 -35.74 15.07 19.19
CA SER A 188 -35.37 15.38 20.57
C SER A 188 -33.88 15.13 20.78
N SER A 189 -33.33 15.57 21.92
CA SER A 189 -31.97 15.27 22.41
C SER A 189 -31.60 13.78 22.42
N SER A 190 -32.61 12.93 22.60
CA SER A 190 -32.54 11.47 22.67
C SER A 190 -32.81 10.75 21.35
N SER A 191 -33.24 11.48 20.31
CA SER A 191 -33.52 10.91 18.99
C SER A 191 -32.26 10.88 18.11
N PRO A 192 -32.13 9.95 17.15
CA PRO A 192 -31.05 9.95 16.17
C PRO A 192 -30.97 11.29 15.41
N LEU A 193 -29.75 11.74 15.15
CA LEU A 193 -29.49 12.98 14.42
C LEU A 193 -29.39 12.69 12.92
N GLU A 194 -30.35 13.17 12.13
CA GLU A 194 -30.25 13.23 10.67
C GLU A 194 -29.28 14.33 10.28
N VAL A 195 -28.28 14.02 9.46
CA VAL A 195 -27.26 14.96 9.00
C VAL A 195 -27.24 15.03 7.48
N ALA A 196 -27.16 16.25 6.95
CA ALA A 196 -26.91 16.54 5.55
C ALA A 196 -25.90 17.69 5.44
N LEU A 197 -24.81 17.48 4.73
CA LEU A 197 -23.69 18.39 4.60
C LEU A 197 -23.24 18.45 3.14
N GLU A 198 -23.08 19.65 2.60
CA GLU A 198 -22.54 19.89 1.26
C GLU A 198 -21.49 20.98 1.34
N GLY A 199 -20.33 20.74 0.74
CA GLY A 199 -19.20 21.65 0.84
C GLY A 199 -18.07 21.33 -0.11
N ALA A 200 -16.93 21.99 0.12
CA ALA A 200 -15.69 21.73 -0.56
C ALA A 200 -14.52 21.83 0.41
N TYR A 201 -13.60 20.87 0.33
CA TYR A 201 -12.33 20.85 1.04
C TYR A 201 -11.23 21.16 0.04
N ASN A 202 -10.49 22.27 0.22
CA ASN A 202 -9.48 22.74 -0.74
C ASN A 202 -9.98 22.71 -2.20
N ASP A 203 -11.19 23.24 -2.41
CA ASP A 203 -11.92 23.27 -3.69
C ASP A 203 -12.43 21.91 -4.22
N ALA A 204 -12.08 20.78 -3.58
CA ALA A 204 -12.64 19.48 -3.90
C ALA A 204 -14.04 19.32 -3.27
N PRO A 205 -15.11 19.17 -4.07
CA PRO A 205 -16.46 19.09 -3.55
C PRO A 205 -16.66 17.78 -2.80
N PHE A 206 -17.46 17.85 -1.74
CA PHE A 206 -17.93 16.69 -1.01
C PHE A 206 -19.39 16.87 -0.57
N LYS A 207 -20.03 15.72 -0.35
CA LYS A 207 -21.37 15.61 0.18
C LYS A 207 -21.42 14.52 1.25
N VAL A 208 -22.09 14.78 2.36
CA VAL A 208 -22.33 13.79 3.43
C VAL A 208 -23.81 13.78 3.76
N GLU A 209 -24.40 12.60 3.81
CA GLU A 209 -25.77 12.41 4.26
C GLU A 209 -25.86 11.17 5.16
N GLY A 210 -26.76 11.17 6.13
CA GLY A 210 -27.01 10.00 6.95
C GLY A 210 -27.63 10.28 8.30
N THR A 211 -27.45 9.33 9.20
CA THR A 211 -27.95 9.39 10.58
C THR A 211 -26.84 9.04 11.55
N LEU A 212 -26.78 9.80 12.63
CA LEU A 212 -25.88 9.60 13.76
C LEU A 212 -26.69 9.27 15.02
N GLY A 213 -25.99 8.81 16.06
CA GLY A 213 -26.55 8.69 17.40
C GLY A 213 -27.09 10.02 17.91
N SER A 214 -27.89 9.93 18.98
CA SER A 214 -28.46 11.11 19.60
C SER A 214 -27.39 11.96 20.29
N PHE A 215 -27.72 13.22 20.58
CA PHE A 215 -26.81 14.11 21.30
C PHE A 215 -26.50 13.59 22.72
N GLU A 216 -27.49 12.99 23.38
CA GLU A 216 -27.29 12.31 24.68
C GLU A 216 -26.34 11.12 24.57
N GLN A 217 -26.37 10.35 23.48
CA GLN A 217 -25.43 9.23 23.25
C GLN A 217 -24.02 9.70 22.92
N LEU A 218 -23.87 10.90 22.36
CA LEU A 218 -22.56 11.50 22.10
C LEU A 218 -21.86 11.88 23.41
N LEU A 219 -22.62 12.42 24.37
CA LEU A 219 -22.12 12.91 25.65
C LEU A 219 -22.12 11.86 26.77
N GLY A 220 -23.04 10.90 26.71
CA GLY A 220 -23.25 9.87 27.73
C GLY A 220 -22.51 8.56 27.46
N GLU A 221 -22.83 7.56 28.27
CA GLU A 221 -22.31 6.20 28.11
C GLU A 221 -23.22 5.37 27.19
N GLY A 222 -22.66 4.76 26.15
CA GLY A 222 -23.38 3.84 25.28
C GLY A 222 -22.89 3.84 23.83
N PRO A 223 -23.24 2.81 23.04
CA PRO A 223 -22.83 2.74 21.65
C PRO A 223 -23.49 3.86 20.84
N PHE A 224 -22.68 4.71 20.21
CA PHE A 224 -23.08 5.78 19.31
C PHE A 224 -23.24 5.23 17.89
N PRO A 225 -24.48 5.08 17.37
CA PRO A 225 -24.71 4.59 16.01
C PRO A 225 -24.19 5.56 14.96
N VAL A 226 -23.65 5.04 13.86
CA VAL A 226 -23.16 5.82 12.73
C VAL A 226 -23.65 5.17 11.45
N LYS A 227 -24.38 5.93 10.62
CA LYS A 227 -24.77 5.51 9.29
C LYS A 227 -24.63 6.67 8.32
N LEU A 228 -23.54 6.72 7.58
CA LEU A 228 -23.18 7.83 6.71
C LEU A 228 -22.92 7.36 5.27
N SER A 229 -23.27 8.22 4.32
CA SER A 229 -22.85 8.15 2.93
C SER A 229 -22.09 9.43 2.61
N VAL A 230 -20.86 9.28 2.15
CA VAL A 230 -19.96 10.37 1.79
C VAL A 230 -19.63 10.24 0.31
N GLU A 231 -19.79 11.32 -0.44
CA GLU A 231 -19.31 11.44 -1.82
C GLU A 231 -18.22 12.50 -1.84
N ALA A 232 -17.00 12.13 -2.24
CA ALA A 232 -15.88 13.06 -2.32
C ALA A 232 -14.85 12.56 -3.34
N GLY A 233 -14.29 13.45 -4.15
CA GLY A 233 -13.24 13.11 -5.13
C GLY A 233 -13.65 11.97 -6.08
N GLY A 234 -14.91 11.93 -6.53
CA GLY A 234 -15.43 10.87 -7.41
C GLY A 234 -15.63 9.51 -6.74
N ALA A 235 -15.35 9.39 -5.43
CA ALA A 235 -15.59 8.19 -4.66
C ALA A 235 -16.86 8.29 -3.80
N THR A 236 -17.50 7.15 -3.58
CA THR A 236 -18.58 6.99 -2.60
C THR A 236 -18.08 6.12 -1.45
N VAL A 237 -18.19 6.62 -0.23
CA VAL A 237 -17.87 5.90 1.01
C VAL A 237 -19.14 5.75 1.83
N THR A 238 -19.51 4.52 2.18
CA THR A 238 -20.56 4.27 3.15
C THR A 238 -19.98 3.71 4.43
N VAL A 239 -20.49 4.19 5.56
CA VAL A 239 -20.10 3.76 6.91
C VAL A 239 -21.38 3.39 7.64
N ASP A 240 -21.45 2.19 8.19
CA ASP A 240 -22.59 1.70 8.97
C ASP A 240 -22.09 0.92 10.19
N GLY A 241 -22.50 1.31 11.39
CA GLY A 241 -22.11 0.63 12.61
C GLY A 241 -22.24 1.48 13.86
N ARG A 242 -21.31 1.33 14.80
CA ARG A 242 -21.32 2.02 16.09
C ARG A 242 -19.92 2.31 16.62
N ILE A 243 -19.84 3.31 17.48
CA ILE A 243 -18.64 3.69 18.24
C ILE A 243 -18.97 3.61 19.72
N ALA A 244 -18.23 2.81 20.49
CA ALA A 244 -18.52 2.63 21.91
C ALA A 244 -18.21 3.87 22.76
N GLU A 245 -17.15 4.60 22.41
CA GLU A 245 -16.72 5.83 23.10
C GLU A 245 -16.51 6.95 22.06
N PRO A 246 -17.57 7.65 21.62
CA PRO A 246 -17.48 8.60 20.50
C PRO A 246 -16.57 9.80 20.78
N MET A 247 -16.52 10.29 22.02
CA MET A 247 -15.65 11.42 22.42
C MET A 247 -14.15 11.08 22.34
N THR A 248 -13.78 9.81 22.45
CA THR A 248 -12.39 9.35 22.36
C THR A 248 -12.09 8.56 21.07
N GLY A 249 -13.11 8.32 20.25
CA GLY A 249 -13.00 7.54 19.01
C GLY A 249 -12.69 6.05 19.23
N ARG A 250 -13.03 5.49 20.39
CA ARG A 250 -12.70 4.09 20.74
C ARG A 250 -13.88 3.14 20.61
N GLY A 251 -13.56 1.85 20.43
CA GLY A 251 -14.53 0.77 20.33
C GLY A 251 -15.33 0.81 19.03
N LEU A 252 -14.64 1.03 17.92
CA LEU A 252 -15.21 1.02 16.58
C LEU A 252 -15.76 -0.38 16.25
N ASP A 253 -16.97 -0.44 15.71
CA ASP A 253 -17.52 -1.58 14.99
C ASP A 253 -18.24 -1.03 13.76
N LEU A 254 -17.50 -0.87 12.66
CA LEU A 254 -17.92 -0.14 11.48
C LEU A 254 -17.79 -0.99 10.22
N LYS A 255 -18.88 -1.17 9.49
CA LYS A 255 -18.87 -1.66 8.12
C LYS A 255 -18.62 -0.49 7.17
N ILE A 256 -17.54 -0.58 6.41
CA ILE A 256 -17.08 0.45 5.49
C ILE A 256 -17.13 -0.13 4.07
N GLN A 257 -17.72 0.61 3.14
CA GLN A 257 -17.61 0.34 1.72
C GLN A 257 -17.13 1.58 0.97
N VAL A 258 -16.17 1.41 0.07
CA VAL A 258 -15.53 2.48 -0.69
C VAL A 258 -15.54 2.10 -2.17
N ARG A 259 -16.11 2.95 -3.02
CA ARG A 259 -16.14 2.76 -4.49
C ARG A 259 -15.62 3.99 -5.20
N GLY A 260 -14.87 3.82 -6.28
CA GLY A 260 -14.37 4.93 -7.09
C GLY A 260 -13.78 4.46 -8.42
N GLN A 261 -13.52 5.42 -9.32
CA GLN A 261 -12.96 5.13 -10.65
C GLN A 261 -11.42 5.13 -10.64
N SER A 262 -10.81 6.00 -9.84
CA SER A 262 -9.36 6.08 -9.70
C SER A 262 -8.99 6.55 -8.29
N LEU A 263 -8.04 5.88 -7.65
CA LEU A 263 -7.55 6.28 -6.33
C LEU A 263 -6.82 7.63 -6.37
N ALA A 264 -6.29 8.03 -7.54
CA ALA A 264 -5.69 9.35 -7.75
C ALA A 264 -6.70 10.51 -7.54
N ASP A 265 -8.00 10.27 -7.77
CA ASP A 265 -9.04 11.29 -7.62
C ASP A 265 -9.21 11.72 -6.14
N LEU A 266 -8.78 10.87 -5.21
CA LEU A 266 -8.76 11.17 -3.77
C LEU A 266 -7.55 12.00 -3.33
N GLY A 267 -6.52 12.15 -4.18
CA GLY A 267 -5.32 12.92 -3.85
C GLY A 267 -5.63 14.40 -3.55
N ALA A 268 -6.64 14.96 -4.23
CA ALA A 268 -7.13 16.32 -4.00
C ALA A 268 -7.66 16.56 -2.57
N LEU A 269 -8.09 15.50 -1.87
CA LEU A 269 -8.60 15.58 -0.50
C LEU A 269 -7.50 15.44 0.55
N GLY A 270 -6.42 14.70 0.23
CA GLY A 270 -5.37 14.35 1.19
C GLY A 270 -4.09 15.16 1.06
N GLY A 271 -3.94 15.99 0.01
CA GLY A 271 -2.67 16.68 -0.29
C GLY A 271 -1.51 15.74 -0.62
N ALA A 272 -1.82 14.49 -0.96
CA ALA A 272 -0.86 13.44 -1.30
C ALA A 272 -1.14 12.93 -2.70
N GLU A 273 -0.09 12.70 -3.48
CA GLU A 273 -0.21 12.01 -4.76
C GLU A 273 -0.51 10.54 -4.48
N LEU A 274 -1.66 10.08 -4.96
CA LEU A 274 -2.09 8.70 -4.83
C LEU A 274 -1.96 8.01 -6.18
N PRO A 275 -1.58 6.72 -6.22
CA PRO A 275 -1.45 6.00 -7.48
C PRO A 275 -2.81 5.90 -8.19
N PRO A 276 -2.86 5.95 -9.51
CA PRO A 276 -4.10 5.87 -10.30
C PRO A 276 -4.60 4.43 -10.42
N LEU A 277 -4.88 3.80 -9.27
CA LEU A 277 -5.44 2.46 -9.18
C LEU A 277 -6.95 2.55 -9.38
N GLY A 278 -7.52 1.75 -10.27
CA GLY A 278 -8.97 1.68 -10.39
C GLY A 278 -9.46 1.10 -11.72
N PRO A 279 -10.79 0.94 -11.89
CA PRO A 279 -11.84 1.19 -10.89
C PRO A 279 -11.75 0.27 -9.68
N TYR A 280 -12.24 0.71 -8.52
CA TYR A 280 -12.18 -0.06 -7.27
C TYR A 280 -13.51 -0.14 -6.50
N ASP A 281 -13.71 -1.25 -5.80
CA ASP A 281 -14.79 -1.47 -4.83
C ASP A 281 -14.22 -2.27 -3.65
N LEU A 282 -14.15 -1.66 -2.48
CA LEU A 282 -13.68 -2.24 -1.22
C LEU A 282 -14.86 -2.33 -0.26
N SER A 283 -15.01 -3.45 0.43
CA SER A 283 -15.92 -3.61 1.57
C SER A 283 -15.20 -4.32 2.71
N VAL A 284 -15.35 -3.83 3.93
CA VAL A 284 -14.71 -4.41 5.12
C VAL A 284 -15.49 -4.04 6.38
N GLN A 285 -15.53 -4.93 7.37
CA GLN A 285 -15.93 -4.57 8.72
C GLN A 285 -14.70 -4.39 9.60
N VAL A 286 -14.62 -3.26 10.29
CA VAL A 286 -13.53 -2.86 11.16
C VAL A 286 -14.03 -2.91 12.60
N VAL A 287 -13.43 -3.79 13.41
CA VAL A 287 -13.71 -3.89 14.84
C VAL A 287 -12.44 -3.56 15.63
N GLN A 288 -12.52 -2.59 16.53
CA GLN A 288 -11.40 -2.20 17.39
C GLN A 288 -11.45 -2.91 18.74
N GLU A 289 -10.33 -3.52 19.13
CA GLU A 289 -10.09 -4.11 20.45
C GLU A 289 -8.78 -3.57 21.01
N GLY A 290 -8.86 -2.58 21.92
CA GLY A 290 -7.70 -1.84 22.41
C GLY A 290 -6.96 -1.14 21.27
N THR A 291 -5.70 -1.51 21.04
CA THR A 291 -4.86 -0.98 19.95
C THR A 291 -4.84 -1.87 18.70
N THR A 292 -5.72 -2.89 18.65
CA THR A 292 -5.83 -3.84 17.54
C THR A 292 -7.11 -3.57 16.75
N TYR A 293 -7.00 -3.56 15.42
CA TYR A 293 -8.10 -3.46 14.49
C TYR A 293 -8.26 -4.79 13.76
N LYS A 294 -9.43 -5.42 13.92
CA LYS A 294 -9.82 -6.61 13.18
C LYS A 294 -10.56 -6.18 11.91
N LEU A 295 -10.05 -6.61 10.77
CA LEU A 295 -10.63 -6.42 9.45
C LEU A 295 -11.30 -7.74 9.06
N THR A 296 -12.63 -7.79 9.13
CA THR A 296 -13.41 -8.99 8.85
C THR A 296 -14.24 -8.84 7.59
N GLY A 297 -14.36 -9.93 6.82
CA GLY A 297 -15.15 -9.96 5.59
C GLY A 297 -14.63 -8.99 4.52
N LEU A 298 -13.31 -8.78 4.48
CA LEU A 298 -12.70 -7.90 3.48
C LEU A 298 -12.96 -8.49 2.10
N THR A 299 -13.51 -7.67 1.20
CA THR A 299 -13.57 -7.92 -0.23
C THR A 299 -13.11 -6.67 -0.96
N ALA A 300 -12.24 -6.82 -1.95
CA ALA A 300 -11.71 -5.74 -2.75
C ALA A 300 -11.69 -6.16 -4.21
N LYS A 301 -12.16 -5.28 -5.08
CA LYS A 301 -11.94 -5.34 -6.53
C LYS A 301 -11.12 -4.13 -6.93
N VAL A 302 -10.07 -4.35 -7.71
CA VAL A 302 -9.23 -3.27 -8.27
C VAL A 302 -8.90 -3.66 -9.69
N GLY A 303 -9.40 -2.92 -10.67
CA GLY A 303 -9.26 -3.27 -12.09
C GLY A 303 -9.81 -4.67 -12.40
N SER A 304 -8.91 -5.58 -12.79
CA SER A 304 -9.21 -7.00 -13.07
C SER A 304 -8.95 -7.94 -11.90
N SER A 305 -8.48 -7.41 -10.77
CA SER A 305 -8.10 -8.17 -9.59
C SER A 305 -9.24 -8.25 -8.56
N ASP A 306 -9.36 -9.39 -7.90
CA ASP A 306 -10.26 -9.60 -6.77
C ASP A 306 -9.49 -10.19 -5.58
N ILE A 307 -9.73 -9.64 -4.39
CA ILE A 307 -9.09 -10.07 -3.14
C ILE A 307 -10.20 -10.21 -2.09
N ALA A 308 -10.17 -11.29 -1.33
CA ALA A 308 -11.03 -11.49 -0.18
C ALA A 308 -10.20 -11.98 1.01
N GLY A 309 -10.62 -11.70 2.24
CA GLY A 309 -9.89 -12.20 3.39
C GLY A 309 -10.27 -11.57 4.72
N ASN A 310 -9.43 -11.85 5.71
CA ASN A 310 -9.48 -11.22 7.02
C ASN A 310 -8.07 -10.83 7.44
N ALA A 311 -7.95 -9.77 8.23
CA ALA A 311 -6.69 -9.33 8.78
C ALA A 311 -6.84 -8.75 10.18
N THR A 312 -5.74 -8.67 10.91
CA THR A 312 -5.61 -7.89 12.14
C THR A 312 -4.43 -6.95 12.01
N VAL A 313 -4.62 -5.72 12.46
CA VAL A 313 -3.58 -4.68 12.48
C VAL A 313 -3.43 -4.18 13.90
N ALA A 314 -2.25 -4.36 14.50
CA ALA A 314 -1.97 -3.91 15.87
C ALA A 314 -0.97 -2.76 15.88
N PHE A 315 -1.29 -1.67 16.58
CA PHE A 315 -0.48 -0.44 16.65
C PHE A 315 0.25 -0.23 17.99
N GLY A 316 0.25 -1.22 18.89
CA GLY A 316 0.80 -1.09 20.25
C GLY A 316 2.33 -1.20 20.39
N GLY A 317 3.09 -1.30 19.30
CA GLY A 317 4.54 -1.52 19.33
C GLY A 317 5.33 -0.49 18.51
N ALA A 318 6.65 -0.68 18.41
CA ALA A 318 7.54 0.19 17.62
C ALA A 318 7.21 0.20 16.11
N ARG A 319 6.50 -0.83 15.62
CA ARG A 319 6.00 -0.97 14.26
C ARG A 319 4.58 -1.53 14.29
N PRO A 320 3.71 -1.17 13.34
CA PRO A 320 2.45 -1.87 13.15
C PRO A 320 2.70 -3.35 12.81
N ALA A 321 1.89 -4.24 13.38
CA ALA A 321 1.92 -5.66 13.08
C ALA A 321 0.65 -6.08 12.33
N VAL A 322 0.81 -6.65 11.14
CA VAL A 322 -0.28 -7.08 10.25
C VAL A 322 -0.31 -8.59 10.15
N ASN A 323 -1.41 -9.23 10.57
CA ASN A 323 -1.61 -10.66 10.35
C ASN A 323 -2.82 -10.87 9.47
N GLY A 324 -2.74 -11.68 8.42
CA GLY A 324 -3.87 -11.85 7.51
C GLY A 324 -3.83 -13.12 6.68
N ALA A 325 -5.01 -13.51 6.21
CA ALA A 325 -5.19 -14.58 5.24
C ALA A 325 -6.10 -14.06 4.12
N PHE A 326 -5.59 -14.14 2.90
CA PHE A 326 -6.24 -13.60 1.71
C PHE A 326 -6.35 -14.66 0.61
N THR A 327 -7.42 -14.56 -0.15
CA THR A 327 -7.66 -15.35 -1.35
C THR A 327 -7.98 -14.42 -2.52
N ALA A 328 -7.64 -14.85 -3.73
CA ALA A 328 -7.95 -14.14 -4.95
C ALA A 328 -8.35 -15.12 -6.06
N GLY A 329 -9.44 -14.82 -6.77
CA GLY A 329 -9.80 -15.50 -8.01
C GLY A 329 -8.80 -15.16 -9.11
N THR A 330 -8.69 -13.88 -9.43
CA THR A 330 -7.63 -13.31 -10.28
C THR A 330 -6.87 -12.23 -9.51
N LEU A 331 -5.55 -12.29 -9.56
CA LEU A 331 -4.68 -11.18 -9.16
C LEU A 331 -3.85 -10.77 -10.36
N ASN A 332 -3.94 -9.52 -10.78
CA ASN A 332 -3.17 -8.97 -11.89
C ASN A 332 -2.22 -7.90 -11.35
N ILE A 333 -0.91 -8.16 -11.43
CA ILE A 333 0.13 -7.27 -10.89
C ILE A 333 0.09 -5.90 -11.56
N GLN A 334 -0.37 -5.83 -12.82
CA GLN A 334 -0.50 -4.59 -13.56
C GLN A 334 -1.56 -3.65 -12.98
N ASP A 335 -2.56 -4.17 -12.27
CA ASP A 335 -3.58 -3.33 -11.60
C ASP A 335 -3.00 -2.57 -10.40
N PHE A 336 -1.80 -2.92 -9.93
CA PHE A 336 -1.11 -2.32 -8.77
C PHE A 336 0.23 -1.65 -9.14
N THR A 337 0.55 -1.59 -10.43
CA THR A 337 1.79 -0.96 -10.91
C THR A 337 1.47 0.47 -11.37
N PRO A 338 2.12 1.50 -10.80
CA PRO A 338 1.90 2.88 -11.24
C PRO A 338 2.17 3.04 -12.74
N PRO A 339 1.39 3.85 -13.48
CA PRO A 339 1.55 4.01 -14.93
C PRO A 339 2.94 4.49 -15.32
N ASP A 340 3.60 5.32 -14.52
CA ASP A 340 4.94 5.83 -14.83
C ASP A 340 6.02 4.74 -14.71
N GLN A 341 5.77 3.70 -13.92
CA GLN A 341 6.62 2.49 -13.87
C GLN A 341 6.25 1.49 -14.97
N ALA A 342 4.99 1.45 -15.39
CA ALA A 342 4.51 0.63 -16.51
C ALA A 342 4.85 1.22 -17.89
N ALA A 343 4.98 2.55 -17.98
CA ALA A 343 5.28 3.34 -19.17
C ALA A 343 6.71 3.89 -19.17
N ALA A 344 7.51 3.62 -18.13
CA ALA A 344 8.96 3.65 -18.28
C ALA A 344 9.24 2.83 -19.54
N PRO A 345 9.75 3.45 -20.62
CA PRO A 345 9.91 2.74 -21.87
C PRO A 345 10.67 1.48 -21.54
N ALA A 346 10.23 0.33 -22.05
CA ALA A 346 11.12 -0.80 -22.20
C ALA A 346 12.39 -0.17 -22.76
N ARG A 347 13.43 -0.05 -21.91
CA ARG A 347 14.69 0.61 -22.27
C ARG A 347 15.39 -0.38 -23.17
N ASP A 348 14.83 -0.52 -24.37
CA ASP A 348 15.22 -1.44 -25.40
C ASP A 348 15.81 -0.58 -26.51
N GLY A 349 17.11 -0.80 -26.71
CA GLY A 349 17.96 0.03 -27.54
C GLY A 349 19.24 0.52 -26.84
N GLY A 350 20.01 -0.38 -26.20
CA GLY A 350 21.42 -0.08 -25.85
C GLY A 350 21.84 -0.26 -24.38
N ARG A 351 21.03 -0.89 -23.52
CA ARG A 351 21.51 -1.26 -22.17
C ARG A 351 22.66 -2.26 -22.29
N ARG A 352 23.83 -1.88 -21.79
CA ARG A 352 25.05 -2.72 -21.76
C ARG A 352 24.88 -3.98 -20.90
N PHE A 353 23.96 -3.94 -19.93
CA PHE A 353 23.81 -4.91 -18.84
C PHE A 353 22.32 -5.13 -18.52
N VAL A 354 21.96 -6.36 -18.16
CA VAL A 354 20.65 -6.88 -17.74
C VAL A 354 20.34 -6.49 -16.30
N PHE A 355 21.30 -6.63 -15.38
CA PHE A 355 21.14 -6.27 -13.97
C PHE A 355 21.46 -4.80 -13.74
N THR A 356 20.55 -4.08 -13.08
CA THR A 356 20.70 -2.64 -12.81
C THR A 356 21.44 -2.37 -11.50
N GLU A 357 22.06 -1.18 -11.43
CA GLU A 357 22.70 -0.67 -10.21
C GLU A 357 21.76 0.15 -9.33
N ASP A 358 20.50 0.31 -9.75
CA ASP A 358 19.48 1.04 -9.00
C ASP A 358 19.36 0.43 -7.57
N PRO A 359 19.39 1.27 -6.52
CA PRO A 359 19.22 0.81 -5.15
C PRO A 359 17.89 0.05 -4.98
N LEU A 360 17.91 -1.03 -4.21
CA LEU A 360 16.69 -1.76 -3.87
C LEU A 360 15.80 -0.90 -2.95
N PRO A 361 14.50 -0.74 -3.26
CA PRO A 361 13.57 0.04 -2.42
C PRO A 361 13.12 -0.80 -1.22
N LEU A 362 13.93 -0.83 -0.16
CA LEU A 362 13.74 -1.71 1.00
C LEU A 362 13.11 -1.03 2.21
N GLU A 363 12.87 0.28 2.14
CA GLU A 363 12.37 1.10 3.25
C GLU A 363 11.01 0.58 3.76
N ALA A 364 10.13 0.15 2.84
CA ALA A 364 8.83 -0.41 3.17
C ALA A 364 8.92 -1.70 4.02
N LEU A 365 10.01 -2.47 3.91
CA LEU A 365 10.20 -3.69 4.69
C LEU A 365 10.55 -3.40 6.16
N GLU A 366 11.03 -2.20 6.47
CA GLU A 366 11.36 -1.79 7.84
C GLU A 366 10.20 -1.05 8.53
N ALA A 367 9.20 -0.61 7.77
CA ALA A 367 8.06 0.15 8.28
C ALA A 367 6.99 -0.70 8.99
N VAL A 368 6.92 -2.00 8.68
CA VAL A 368 5.83 -2.87 9.13
C VAL A 368 6.31 -4.29 9.41
N ASP A 369 5.74 -4.94 10.42
CA ASP A 369 5.87 -6.38 10.64
C ASP A 369 4.61 -7.07 10.08
N ALA A 370 4.77 -8.19 9.37
CA ALA A 370 3.64 -8.85 8.71
C ALA A 370 3.71 -10.39 8.74
N LYS A 371 2.56 -11.05 8.83
CA LYS A 371 2.40 -12.48 8.58
C LYS A 371 1.17 -12.70 7.70
N ILE A 372 1.40 -13.03 6.43
CA ILE A 372 0.36 -13.06 5.41
C ILE A 372 0.33 -14.44 4.76
N LYS A 373 -0.84 -15.07 4.74
CA LYS A 373 -1.12 -16.21 3.86
C LYS A 373 -1.90 -15.72 2.65
N LEU A 374 -1.45 -16.04 1.44
CA LEU A 374 -2.10 -15.65 0.20
C LEU A 374 -2.29 -16.87 -0.70
N SER A 375 -3.51 -17.07 -1.18
CA SER A 375 -3.87 -18.10 -2.17
C SER A 375 -4.54 -17.46 -3.39
N VAL A 376 -3.97 -17.61 -4.58
CA VAL A 376 -4.46 -17.00 -5.82
C VAL A 376 -4.70 -18.09 -6.86
N LYS A 377 -5.91 -18.18 -7.41
CA LYS A 377 -6.22 -19.17 -8.46
C LYS A 377 -5.57 -18.82 -9.80
N ARG A 378 -5.57 -17.55 -10.17
CA ARG A 378 -5.00 -17.04 -11.42
C ARG A 378 -4.19 -15.77 -11.18
N LEU A 379 -2.87 -15.87 -11.27
CA LEU A 379 -1.97 -14.73 -11.17
C LEU A 379 -1.53 -14.28 -12.56
N VAL A 380 -1.84 -13.04 -12.93
CA VAL A 380 -1.38 -12.40 -14.16
C VAL A 380 -0.19 -11.50 -13.80
N VAL A 381 1.01 -11.90 -14.19
CA VAL A 381 2.24 -11.12 -13.93
C VAL A 381 2.38 -10.01 -14.98
N GLU A 382 2.24 -10.40 -16.24
CA GLU A 382 2.29 -9.52 -17.40
C GLU A 382 1.58 -10.19 -18.58
N LYS A 383 1.47 -9.48 -19.70
CA LYS A 383 0.84 -10.01 -20.91
C LYS A 383 1.58 -11.26 -21.41
N GLY A 384 0.90 -12.41 -21.37
CA GLY A 384 1.47 -13.70 -21.81
C GLY A 384 2.18 -14.49 -20.72
N LEU A 385 2.25 -13.98 -19.47
CA LEU A 385 2.71 -14.74 -18.31
C LEU A 385 1.60 -14.84 -17.27
N VAL A 386 0.88 -15.96 -17.32
CA VAL A 386 -0.18 -16.29 -16.38
C VAL A 386 0.23 -17.53 -15.59
N LEU A 387 0.19 -17.40 -14.28
CA LEU A 387 0.48 -18.45 -13.32
C LEU A 387 -0.84 -18.91 -12.69
N SER A 388 -0.92 -20.18 -12.29
CA SER A 388 -2.10 -20.75 -11.62
C SER A 388 -1.77 -21.17 -10.20
N ASP A 389 -2.79 -21.23 -9.34
CA ASP A 389 -2.71 -21.89 -8.03
C ASP A 389 -1.47 -21.47 -7.21
N LEU A 390 -1.28 -20.15 -7.07
CA LEU A 390 -0.25 -19.59 -6.21
C LEU A 390 -0.70 -19.75 -4.75
N ASP A 391 0.11 -20.41 -3.95
CA ASP A 391 0.00 -20.43 -2.49
C ASP A 391 1.30 -19.95 -1.89
N LEU A 392 1.25 -18.92 -1.04
CA LEU A 392 2.43 -18.43 -0.33
C LEU A 392 2.13 -18.06 1.12
N THR A 393 3.15 -18.22 1.97
CA THR A 393 3.18 -17.65 3.32
C THR A 393 4.34 -16.69 3.44
N LEU A 394 4.02 -15.41 3.67
CA LEU A 394 4.97 -14.34 3.88
C LEU A 394 5.07 -14.04 5.38
N ALA A 395 6.30 -13.89 5.86
CA ALA A 395 6.62 -13.37 7.18
C ALA A 395 7.64 -12.24 7.03
N LEU A 396 7.32 -11.07 7.57
CA LEU A 396 8.16 -9.90 7.64
C LEU A 396 8.32 -9.52 9.10
N ALA A 397 9.56 -9.48 9.59
CA ALA A 397 9.85 -9.06 10.95
C ALA A 397 11.13 -8.25 10.98
N ARG A 398 11.05 -6.98 11.39
CA ARG A 398 12.20 -6.08 11.56
C ARG A 398 13.09 -6.02 10.30
N GLY A 399 12.50 -5.81 9.13
CA GLY A 399 13.23 -5.74 7.85
C GLY A 399 13.65 -7.10 7.27
N ARG A 400 13.35 -8.23 7.93
CA ARG A 400 13.60 -9.57 7.38
C ARG A 400 12.34 -10.14 6.77
N LEU A 401 12.33 -10.21 5.44
CA LEU A 401 11.29 -10.87 4.64
C LEU A 401 11.65 -12.34 4.43
N ALA A 402 10.68 -13.22 4.67
CA ALA A 402 10.74 -14.64 4.37
C ALA A 402 9.42 -15.07 3.71
N VAL A 403 9.52 -15.73 2.56
CA VAL A 403 8.39 -16.37 1.88
C VAL A 403 8.67 -17.86 1.91
N LYS A 404 7.94 -18.58 2.78
CA LYS A 404 8.21 -19.99 3.07
C LYS A 404 6.95 -20.73 3.55
N PRO A 405 6.52 -21.80 2.85
CA PRO A 405 6.83 -22.10 1.44
C PRO A 405 6.05 -21.17 0.50
N PHE A 406 6.45 -21.14 -0.77
CA PHE A 406 5.53 -20.81 -1.85
C PHE A 406 5.46 -21.94 -2.89
N SER A 407 4.33 -22.04 -3.57
CA SER A 407 4.08 -22.95 -4.69
C SER A 407 3.23 -22.24 -5.73
N VAL A 408 3.49 -22.48 -7.01
CA VAL A 408 2.75 -21.86 -8.12
C VAL A 408 2.81 -22.75 -9.36
N GLY A 409 1.69 -22.88 -10.06
CA GLY A 409 1.60 -23.51 -11.36
C GLY A 409 2.06 -22.60 -12.49
N ILE A 410 2.87 -23.12 -13.41
CA ILE A 410 3.32 -22.42 -14.62
C ILE A 410 3.38 -23.39 -15.80
N SER A 411 2.69 -23.02 -16.89
CA SER A 411 2.67 -23.79 -18.14
C SER A 411 2.43 -25.30 -17.97
N GLY A 412 1.56 -25.70 -17.03
CA GLY A 412 1.23 -27.11 -16.78
C GLY A 412 2.15 -27.85 -15.80
N GLY A 413 3.26 -27.24 -15.39
CA GLY A 413 4.13 -27.73 -14.31
C GLY A 413 3.98 -26.90 -13.03
N THR A 414 4.82 -27.20 -12.03
CA THR A 414 4.80 -26.54 -10.72
C THR A 414 6.18 -25.98 -10.37
N VAL A 415 6.22 -24.78 -9.81
CA VAL A 415 7.40 -24.18 -9.17
C VAL A 415 7.10 -24.05 -7.68
N ALA A 416 7.96 -24.59 -6.83
CA ALA A 416 7.87 -24.46 -5.38
C ALA A 416 9.21 -24.03 -4.80
N GLY A 417 9.19 -23.35 -3.66
CA GLY A 417 10.43 -22.89 -3.05
C GLY A 417 10.29 -22.00 -1.85
N ASP A 418 11.44 -21.48 -1.44
CA ASP A 418 11.61 -20.52 -0.36
C ASP A 418 12.43 -19.32 -0.86
N PHE A 419 12.03 -18.15 -0.41
CA PHE A 419 12.75 -16.89 -0.64
C PHE A 419 12.96 -16.17 0.69
N SER A 420 14.12 -15.56 0.87
CA SER A 420 14.34 -14.63 1.98
C SER A 420 15.20 -13.45 1.59
N LEU A 421 14.91 -12.31 2.21
CA LEU A 421 15.62 -11.05 2.04
C LEU A 421 15.77 -10.39 3.42
N ASP A 422 17.00 -10.16 3.85
CA ASP A 422 17.32 -9.43 5.08
C ASP A 422 17.77 -8.02 4.71
N ALA A 423 16.89 -7.02 4.90
CA ALA A 423 17.12 -5.62 4.57
C ALA A 423 17.88 -4.84 5.66
N GLY A 424 17.97 -5.38 6.89
CA GLY A 424 18.49 -4.65 8.06
C GLY A 424 20.01 -4.41 8.07
N LYS A 425 20.69 -4.54 6.92
CA LYS A 425 22.14 -4.37 6.75
C LYS A 425 22.41 -3.47 5.56
N LYS A 426 23.50 -2.68 5.63
CA LYS A 426 24.05 -1.91 4.49
C LYS A 426 24.28 -2.75 3.22
N ARG A 427 24.39 -4.08 3.37
CA ARG A 427 24.39 -5.05 2.28
C ARG A 427 23.25 -6.05 2.50
N PRO A 428 22.09 -5.83 1.88
CA PRO A 428 20.96 -6.76 1.92
C PRO A 428 21.38 -8.16 1.53
N ARG A 429 20.86 -9.18 2.21
CA ARG A 429 21.18 -10.59 1.93
C ARG A 429 19.97 -11.32 1.39
N LEU A 430 20.14 -12.01 0.27
CA LEU A 430 19.10 -12.76 -0.41
C LEU A 430 19.44 -14.25 -0.40
N SER A 431 18.42 -15.08 -0.18
CA SER A 431 18.49 -16.53 -0.40
C SER A 431 17.29 -16.97 -1.24
N LEU A 432 17.55 -17.83 -2.21
CA LEU A 432 16.55 -18.38 -3.12
C LEU A 432 16.76 -19.89 -3.22
N ASN A 433 15.72 -20.67 -2.93
CA ASN A 433 15.70 -22.11 -3.15
C ASN A 433 14.45 -22.44 -3.96
N LEU A 434 14.59 -22.93 -5.17
CA LEU A 434 13.48 -23.26 -6.06
C LEU A 434 13.62 -24.67 -6.60
N THR A 435 12.49 -25.33 -6.74
CA THR A 435 12.33 -26.56 -7.51
C THR A 435 11.21 -26.33 -8.51
N ALA A 436 11.49 -26.57 -9.79
CA ALA A 436 10.52 -26.57 -10.86
C ALA A 436 10.38 -27.99 -11.39
N SER A 437 9.15 -28.46 -11.61
CA SER A 437 8.87 -29.81 -12.07
C SER A 437 7.87 -29.81 -13.21
N GLY A 438 8.23 -30.45 -14.32
CA GLY A 438 7.37 -30.66 -15.48
C GLY A 438 6.95 -29.38 -16.19
N ILE A 439 7.78 -28.34 -16.20
CA ILE A 439 7.45 -27.08 -16.87
C ILE A 439 7.45 -27.29 -18.38
N ASP A 440 6.30 -27.10 -19.04
CA ASP A 440 6.22 -27.10 -20.51
C ASP A 440 6.78 -25.78 -21.05
N TYR A 441 8.07 -25.78 -21.37
CA TYR A 441 8.74 -24.60 -21.91
C TYR A 441 8.27 -24.29 -23.34
N GLY A 442 7.76 -25.27 -24.09
CA GLY A 442 7.17 -25.03 -25.40
C GLY A 442 5.90 -24.19 -25.31
N ARG A 443 4.99 -24.58 -24.40
CA ARG A 443 3.80 -23.79 -24.07
C ARG A 443 4.15 -22.42 -23.51
N LEU A 444 5.14 -22.33 -22.61
CA LEU A 444 5.60 -21.06 -22.07
C LEU A 444 6.07 -20.10 -23.18
N LEU A 445 6.93 -20.56 -24.09
CA LEU A 445 7.43 -19.74 -25.21
C LEU A 445 6.30 -19.32 -26.16
N LYS A 446 5.31 -20.20 -26.38
CA LYS A 446 4.12 -19.91 -27.19
C LYS A 446 3.22 -18.86 -26.53
N ASP A 447 2.94 -18.99 -25.24
CA ASP A 447 2.10 -18.05 -24.47
C ASP A 447 2.76 -16.66 -24.39
N ARG A 448 4.10 -16.62 -24.34
CA ARG A 448 4.93 -15.41 -24.43
C ARG A 448 5.07 -14.86 -25.86
N ARG A 449 4.51 -15.53 -26.87
CA ARG A 449 4.59 -15.17 -28.30
C ARG A 449 6.03 -15.09 -28.83
N ILE A 450 6.95 -15.85 -28.22
CA ILE A 450 8.34 -15.95 -28.67
C ILE A 450 8.41 -16.92 -29.84
N THR A 451 7.87 -18.12 -29.67
CA THR A 451 7.80 -19.14 -30.72
C THR A 451 6.81 -20.24 -30.35
N ASP A 452 6.19 -20.84 -31.35
CA ASP A 452 5.35 -22.04 -31.23
C ASP A 452 6.04 -23.31 -31.78
N GLY A 453 7.27 -23.19 -32.27
CA GLY A 453 8.01 -24.29 -32.87
C GLY A 453 8.97 -25.01 -31.93
N VAL A 454 8.78 -24.89 -30.62
CA VAL A 454 9.58 -25.58 -29.61
C VAL A 454 8.65 -26.40 -28.73
N THR A 455 9.01 -27.66 -28.46
CA THR A 455 8.27 -28.55 -27.56
C THR A 455 9.19 -29.24 -26.57
N GLY A 456 8.65 -29.57 -25.41
CA GLY A 456 9.28 -30.38 -24.37
C GLY A 456 8.99 -29.85 -22.97
N THR A 457 9.44 -30.62 -21.97
CA THR A 457 9.30 -30.26 -20.55
C THR A 457 10.65 -30.19 -19.87
N LEU A 458 10.76 -29.35 -18.84
CA LEU A 458 11.96 -29.23 -18.02
C LEU A 458 11.65 -29.33 -16.53
N ASP A 459 12.61 -29.86 -15.80
CA ASP A 459 12.76 -29.79 -14.36
C ASP A 459 13.95 -28.88 -14.04
N ALA A 460 13.89 -28.12 -12.95
CA ALA A 460 14.99 -27.28 -12.52
C ALA A 460 15.12 -27.24 -11.00
N GLU A 461 16.35 -27.13 -10.51
CA GLU A 461 16.67 -26.88 -9.12
C GLU A 461 17.61 -25.68 -9.04
N VAL A 462 17.26 -24.69 -8.21
CA VAL A 462 18.03 -23.45 -8.05
C VAL A 462 18.28 -23.22 -6.58
N HIS A 463 19.55 -23.14 -6.20
CA HIS A 463 19.95 -22.71 -4.86
C HIS A 463 20.93 -21.57 -5.00
N LEU A 464 20.51 -20.36 -4.63
CA LEU A 464 21.32 -19.17 -4.77
C LEU A 464 21.31 -18.36 -3.48
N ARG A 465 22.46 -17.80 -3.14
CA ARG A 465 22.63 -16.82 -2.07
C ARG A 465 23.46 -15.66 -2.59
N GLY A 466 23.11 -14.45 -2.19
CA GLY A 466 23.83 -13.25 -2.60
C GLY A 466 23.71 -12.13 -1.59
N ALA A 467 24.53 -11.09 -1.75
CA ALA A 467 24.43 -9.89 -0.96
C ALA A 467 24.75 -8.65 -1.79
N GLY A 468 23.92 -7.62 -1.70
CA GLY A 468 24.11 -6.40 -2.48
C GLY A 468 22.97 -5.40 -2.30
N ALA A 469 23.25 -4.12 -2.50
CA ALA A 469 22.28 -3.03 -2.40
C ALA A 469 21.52 -2.78 -3.72
N SER A 470 21.84 -3.52 -4.78
CA SER A 470 21.22 -3.45 -6.11
C SER A 470 21.17 -4.84 -6.75
N ALA A 471 20.38 -5.00 -7.81
CA ALA A 471 20.30 -6.25 -8.56
C ALA A 471 21.68 -6.68 -9.09
N ARG A 472 22.48 -5.74 -9.62
CA ARG A 472 23.85 -6.00 -10.06
C ARG A 472 24.77 -6.42 -8.92
N ALA A 473 24.72 -5.72 -7.78
CA ALA A 473 25.57 -6.07 -6.64
C ALA A 473 25.26 -7.45 -6.08
N ILE A 474 23.98 -7.85 -6.07
CA ILE A 474 23.56 -9.21 -5.72
C ILE A 474 24.12 -10.20 -6.73
N ALA A 475 23.90 -9.98 -8.03
CA ALA A 475 24.36 -10.85 -9.11
C ALA A 475 25.89 -11.08 -9.07
N ALA A 476 26.66 -10.00 -8.89
CA ALA A 476 28.10 -10.02 -8.78
C ALA A 476 28.64 -10.78 -7.56
N GLY A 477 27.80 -10.99 -6.53
CA GLY A 477 28.14 -11.72 -5.31
C GLY A 477 27.38 -13.04 -5.14
N LEU A 478 26.73 -13.55 -6.19
CA LEU A 478 25.95 -14.78 -6.12
C LEU A 478 26.85 -16.00 -5.92
N SER A 479 26.42 -16.91 -5.05
CA SER A 479 27.00 -18.24 -4.90
C SER A 479 25.91 -19.29 -4.76
N GLY A 480 26.16 -20.50 -5.27
CA GLY A 480 25.23 -21.62 -5.21
C GLY A 480 25.30 -22.51 -6.45
N ARG A 481 24.15 -23.05 -6.87
CA ARG A 481 24.04 -23.93 -8.04
C ARG A 481 22.72 -23.76 -8.77
N ILE A 482 22.77 -23.92 -10.09
CA ILE A 482 21.61 -24.01 -10.96
C ILE A 482 21.71 -25.35 -11.70
N GLU A 483 20.67 -26.15 -11.61
CA GLU A 483 20.53 -27.41 -12.34
C GLU A 483 19.25 -27.38 -13.16
N VAL A 484 19.34 -27.71 -14.44
CA VAL A 484 18.19 -27.83 -15.35
C VAL A 484 18.32 -29.14 -16.11
N ILE A 485 17.23 -29.89 -16.16
CA ILE A 485 17.13 -31.14 -16.90
C ILE A 485 15.89 -31.04 -17.78
N ALA A 486 16.05 -31.22 -19.08
CA ALA A 486 14.93 -31.35 -20.00
C ALA A 486 14.96 -32.73 -20.65
N GLY A 487 13.79 -33.32 -20.82
CA GLY A 487 13.63 -34.61 -21.47
C GLY A 487 13.58 -34.50 -23.00
N GLN A 488 12.80 -35.38 -23.60
CA GLN A 488 12.57 -35.36 -25.04
C GLN A 488 11.78 -34.11 -25.47
N GLY A 489 12.12 -33.58 -26.64
CA GLY A 489 11.51 -32.39 -27.21
C GLY A 489 11.77 -32.25 -28.70
N SER A 490 11.26 -31.19 -29.29
CA SER A 490 11.54 -30.87 -30.70
C SER A 490 11.67 -29.37 -30.93
N VAL A 491 12.49 -29.01 -31.90
CA VAL A 491 12.64 -27.64 -32.40
C VAL A 491 12.37 -27.66 -33.89
N ARG A 492 11.40 -26.86 -34.35
CA ARG A 492 11.09 -26.76 -35.77
C ARG A 492 12.29 -26.29 -36.56
N ASN A 493 12.47 -26.88 -37.73
CA ASN A 493 13.64 -26.66 -38.55
C ASN A 493 13.74 -25.18 -39.03
N ASP A 494 12.61 -24.52 -39.26
CA ASP A 494 12.57 -23.10 -39.64
C ASP A 494 13.22 -22.19 -38.57
N LEU A 495 13.02 -22.48 -37.29
CA LEU A 495 13.65 -21.76 -36.17
C LEU A 495 15.15 -22.02 -36.10
N VAL A 496 15.56 -23.26 -36.35
CA VAL A 496 16.98 -23.62 -36.42
C VAL A 496 17.67 -22.84 -37.54
N GLN A 497 16.98 -22.68 -38.68
CA GLN A 497 17.48 -21.88 -39.80
C GLN A 497 17.48 -20.38 -39.51
N ALA A 498 16.53 -19.88 -38.72
CA ALA A 498 16.40 -18.47 -38.36
C ALA A 498 17.43 -18.00 -37.31
N ALA A 499 18.05 -18.91 -36.55
CA ALA A 499 19.06 -18.59 -35.52
C ALA A 499 20.38 -17.98 -36.06
N GLY A 500 20.47 -17.72 -37.38
CA GLY A 500 21.52 -16.96 -38.04
C GLY A 500 22.32 -17.78 -39.04
N ALA A 501 22.80 -17.13 -40.11
CA ALA A 501 23.46 -17.77 -41.26
C ALA A 501 24.63 -18.72 -40.90
N GLY A 502 25.34 -18.45 -39.79
CA GLY A 502 26.39 -19.31 -39.28
C GLY A 502 25.87 -20.61 -38.64
N LEU A 503 24.76 -20.54 -37.89
CA LEU A 503 24.08 -21.72 -37.34
C LEU A 503 23.33 -22.50 -38.42
N THR A 504 22.75 -21.81 -39.41
CA THR A 504 22.05 -22.45 -40.55
C THR A 504 22.98 -23.38 -41.32
N GLN A 505 24.20 -22.95 -41.68
CA GLN A 505 25.16 -23.79 -42.41
C GLN A 505 25.69 -24.97 -41.59
N MET A 506 25.71 -24.85 -40.26
CA MET A 506 26.22 -25.87 -39.35
C MET A 506 25.14 -26.91 -38.95
N LEU A 507 23.90 -26.47 -38.77
CA LEU A 507 22.79 -27.31 -38.30
C LEU A 507 21.90 -27.86 -39.42
N SER A 508 21.95 -27.32 -40.65
CA SER A 508 21.13 -27.81 -41.77
C SER A 508 21.38 -29.27 -42.14
N GLY A 509 22.55 -29.83 -41.80
CA GLY A 509 22.83 -31.26 -42.00
C GLY A 509 22.29 -32.17 -40.90
N TRP A 510 21.82 -31.62 -39.76
CA TRP A 510 21.33 -32.42 -38.63
C TRP A 510 19.80 -32.65 -38.69
N SER A 511 19.09 -31.95 -39.59
CA SER A 511 17.72 -32.27 -39.97
C SER A 511 17.73 -33.30 -41.11
N GLU A 512 17.62 -34.60 -40.81
CA GLU A 512 17.41 -35.60 -41.86
C GLU A 512 16.11 -35.29 -42.63
N GLY A 513 16.20 -35.05 -43.93
CA GLY A 513 15.04 -34.86 -44.82
C GLY A 513 14.22 -33.58 -44.60
N GLY A 514 14.72 -32.59 -43.85
CA GLY A 514 14.03 -31.32 -43.61
C GLY A 514 13.02 -31.31 -42.45
N GLY A 515 12.96 -32.38 -41.65
CA GLY A 515 12.11 -32.46 -40.46
C GLY A 515 12.65 -31.71 -39.23
N ASP A 516 11.84 -31.62 -38.17
CA ASP A 516 12.18 -30.96 -36.91
C ASP A 516 13.38 -31.59 -36.19
N LEU A 517 14.20 -30.77 -35.53
CA LEU A 517 15.31 -31.22 -34.70
C LEU A 517 14.78 -31.88 -33.44
N ARG A 518 14.99 -33.19 -33.30
CA ARG A 518 14.58 -33.97 -32.12
C ARG A 518 15.63 -33.90 -31.02
N LEU A 519 15.20 -33.43 -29.86
CA LEU A 519 15.97 -33.39 -28.62
C LEU A 519 15.71 -34.69 -27.86
N ASN A 520 16.77 -35.38 -27.44
CA ASN A 520 16.67 -36.51 -26.53
C ASN A 520 16.66 -36.03 -25.08
N CYS A 521 17.52 -35.06 -24.77
CA CYS A 521 17.65 -34.47 -23.44
C CYS A 521 18.54 -33.22 -23.45
N ILE A 522 18.38 -32.38 -22.43
CA ILE A 522 19.25 -31.26 -22.09
C ILE A 522 19.63 -31.39 -20.62
N VAL A 523 20.90 -31.18 -20.29
CA VAL A 523 21.40 -31.06 -18.92
C VAL A 523 22.23 -29.80 -18.81
N VAL A 524 21.91 -28.96 -17.82
CA VAL A 524 22.66 -27.75 -17.50
C VAL A 524 22.98 -27.78 -16.02
N ARG A 525 24.27 -27.75 -15.66
CA ARG A 525 24.76 -27.60 -14.30
C ARG A 525 25.73 -26.43 -14.24
N LEU A 526 25.37 -25.44 -13.44
CA LEU A 526 26.11 -24.21 -13.24
C LEU A 526 26.35 -23.99 -11.75
N PRO A 527 27.45 -24.53 -11.18
CA PRO A 527 27.98 -23.99 -9.93
C PRO A 527 28.29 -22.50 -10.11
N VAL A 528 27.90 -21.70 -9.12
CA VAL A 528 28.13 -20.26 -9.08
C VAL A 528 28.96 -19.93 -7.85
N GLU A 529 30.06 -19.21 -8.02
CA GLU A 529 30.91 -18.77 -6.92
C GLU A 529 31.32 -17.31 -7.12
N GLY A 530 30.91 -16.43 -6.19
CA GLY A 530 31.31 -15.02 -6.22
C GLY A 530 30.92 -14.30 -7.52
N GLY A 531 29.73 -14.61 -8.04
CA GLY A 531 29.20 -14.08 -9.29
C GLY A 531 29.69 -14.79 -10.56
N VAL A 532 30.59 -15.79 -10.47
CA VAL A 532 31.05 -16.52 -11.65
C VAL A 532 30.35 -17.87 -11.73
N ALA A 533 29.51 -18.06 -12.75
CA ALA A 533 28.86 -19.33 -13.05
C ALA A 533 29.70 -20.15 -14.04
N THR A 534 30.11 -21.35 -13.63
CA THR A 534 30.99 -22.21 -14.45
C THR A 534 30.17 -23.33 -15.08
N GLY A 535 30.31 -23.52 -16.39
CA GLY A 535 29.67 -24.61 -17.12
C GLY A 535 30.33 -25.96 -16.85
N GLU A 536 30.02 -26.59 -15.72
CA GLU A 536 30.58 -27.91 -15.36
C GLU A 536 29.99 -29.02 -16.24
N ALA A 537 28.68 -28.99 -16.47
CA ALA A 537 28.00 -29.93 -17.37
C ALA A 537 26.87 -29.23 -18.11
N ILE A 538 27.15 -28.75 -19.32
CA ILE A 538 26.14 -28.23 -20.24
C ILE A 538 26.14 -29.16 -21.46
N LEU A 539 25.11 -30.00 -21.56
CA LEU A 539 24.99 -31.04 -22.58
C LEU A 539 23.61 -30.99 -23.22
N LEU A 540 23.58 -31.05 -24.55
CA LEU A 540 22.36 -31.20 -25.34
C LEU A 540 22.56 -32.40 -26.24
N ASP A 541 21.64 -33.37 -26.18
CA ASP A 541 21.69 -34.57 -27.00
C ASP A 541 20.54 -34.61 -28.00
N THR A 542 20.86 -34.95 -29.24
CA THR A 542 19.89 -35.08 -30.34
C THR A 542 20.07 -36.42 -31.06
N ALA A 543 19.19 -36.72 -32.01
CA ALA A 543 19.37 -37.87 -32.90
C ALA A 543 20.66 -37.77 -33.75
N ALA A 544 21.06 -36.57 -34.17
CA ALA A 544 22.16 -36.36 -35.11
C ALA A 544 23.51 -36.11 -34.44
N ALA A 545 23.53 -35.45 -33.29
CA ALA A 545 24.75 -35.03 -32.59
C ALA A 545 24.55 -34.86 -31.08
N THR A 546 25.65 -34.94 -30.34
CA THR A 546 25.75 -34.53 -28.94
C THR A 546 26.53 -33.22 -28.88
N VAL A 547 25.98 -32.21 -28.21
CA VAL A 547 26.58 -30.88 -28.08
C VAL A 547 27.00 -30.69 -26.63
N SER A 548 28.27 -30.35 -26.42
CA SER A 548 28.82 -30.02 -25.11
C SER A 548 29.24 -28.56 -25.07
N THR A 549 28.95 -27.86 -23.98
CA THR A 549 29.35 -26.47 -23.79
C THR A 549 30.19 -26.35 -22.53
N THR A 550 31.33 -25.67 -22.63
CA THR A 550 32.27 -25.40 -21.52
C THR A 550 32.57 -23.91 -21.45
N GLY A 551 33.00 -23.41 -20.30
CA GLY A 551 33.36 -22.01 -20.11
C GLY A 551 32.66 -21.38 -18.91
N SER A 552 32.57 -20.05 -18.90
CA SER A 552 32.04 -19.29 -17.76
C SER A 552 31.12 -18.16 -18.18
N ILE A 553 30.20 -17.84 -17.27
CA ILE A 553 29.33 -16.65 -17.31
C ILE A 553 29.71 -15.82 -16.08
N ASP A 554 30.27 -14.63 -16.29
CA ASP A 554 30.66 -13.74 -15.20
C ASP A 554 29.53 -12.73 -14.94
N LEU A 555 28.80 -12.87 -13.85
CA LEU A 555 27.69 -11.98 -13.49
C LEU A 555 28.15 -10.63 -12.91
N ARG A 556 29.45 -10.44 -12.70
CA ARG A 556 30.01 -9.17 -12.22
C ARG A 556 30.04 -8.12 -13.33
N ASP A 557 30.33 -8.56 -14.56
CA ASP A 557 30.33 -7.74 -15.77
C ASP A 557 29.44 -8.32 -16.89
N GLU A 558 28.61 -9.29 -16.54
CA GLU A 558 27.70 -10.03 -17.43
C GLU A 558 28.36 -10.64 -18.66
N SER A 559 29.68 -10.87 -18.63
CA SER A 559 30.39 -11.41 -19.78
C SER A 559 30.13 -12.90 -19.98
N LEU A 560 30.09 -13.29 -21.25
CA LEU A 560 29.95 -14.67 -21.72
C LEU A 560 31.25 -15.10 -22.37
N ASP A 561 31.78 -16.25 -21.98
CA ASP A 561 32.84 -16.94 -22.71
C ASP A 561 32.55 -18.45 -22.69
N LEU A 562 31.74 -18.90 -23.64
CA LEU A 562 31.31 -20.28 -23.75
C LEU A 562 31.80 -20.89 -25.05
N ARG A 563 32.43 -22.06 -24.97
CA ARG A 563 32.83 -22.87 -26.12
C ARG A 563 31.85 -24.00 -26.30
N VAL A 564 31.20 -24.03 -27.45
CA VAL A 564 30.26 -25.08 -27.85
C VAL A 564 30.97 -26.04 -28.81
N THR A 565 31.03 -27.31 -28.40
CA THR A 565 31.71 -28.38 -29.12
C THR A 565 30.69 -29.44 -29.51
N PRO A 566 30.22 -29.44 -30.76
CA PRO A 566 29.34 -30.47 -31.27
C PRO A 566 30.12 -31.74 -31.65
N ARG A 567 29.50 -32.90 -31.45
CA ARG A 567 30.01 -34.21 -31.88
C ARG A 567 28.93 -34.96 -32.63
N ALA A 568 29.12 -35.14 -33.94
CA ALA A 568 28.21 -35.90 -34.78
C ALA A 568 28.17 -37.38 -34.38
N LYS A 569 26.97 -37.98 -34.37
CA LYS A 569 26.76 -39.42 -34.14
C LYS A 569 26.92 -40.26 -35.41
N GLN A 570 26.81 -39.62 -36.58
CA GLN A 570 26.99 -40.25 -37.89
C GLN A 570 28.26 -39.73 -38.59
N ALA A 571 29.02 -40.62 -39.24
CA ALA A 571 30.25 -40.26 -39.95
C ALA A 571 30.04 -39.24 -41.08
N SER A 572 28.88 -39.30 -41.75
CA SER A 572 28.46 -38.37 -42.80
C SER A 572 28.33 -36.91 -42.34
N LEU A 573 28.12 -36.69 -41.03
CA LEU A 573 27.87 -35.38 -40.44
C LEU A 573 29.09 -34.81 -39.69
N MET A 574 30.21 -35.54 -39.65
CA MET A 574 31.42 -35.09 -38.94
C MET A 574 32.02 -33.80 -39.50
N SER A 575 31.91 -33.56 -40.81
CA SER A 575 32.38 -32.33 -41.46
C SER A 575 31.56 -31.09 -41.07
N LEU A 576 30.38 -31.27 -40.46
CA LEU A 576 29.48 -30.20 -40.02
C LEU A 576 29.60 -29.92 -38.52
N ALA A 577 30.31 -30.75 -37.77
CA ALA A 577 30.51 -30.62 -36.33
C ALA A 577 31.66 -29.64 -36.00
N VAL A 578 31.51 -28.38 -36.40
CA VAL A 578 32.54 -27.34 -36.18
C VAL A 578 32.31 -26.65 -34.81
N PRO A 579 33.32 -26.56 -33.93
CA PRO A 579 33.21 -25.81 -32.67
C PRO A 579 32.99 -24.30 -32.89
N PHE A 580 32.22 -23.68 -32.01
CA PHE A 580 31.96 -22.24 -32.03
C PHE A 580 31.98 -21.64 -30.63
N LEU A 581 32.09 -20.32 -30.56
CA LEU A 581 32.15 -19.55 -29.32
C LEU A 581 30.89 -18.68 -29.18
N ILE A 582 30.38 -18.61 -27.96
CA ILE A 582 29.38 -17.62 -27.54
C ILE A 582 30.11 -16.63 -26.63
N LYS A 583 30.23 -15.40 -27.10
CA LYS A 583 30.94 -14.30 -26.42
C LYS A 583 30.07 -13.06 -26.28
N GLY A 584 30.54 -12.05 -25.56
CA GLY A 584 29.85 -10.76 -25.43
C GLY A 584 29.28 -10.62 -24.02
N THR A 585 28.13 -9.95 -23.89
CA THR A 585 27.43 -9.83 -22.60
C THR A 585 26.10 -10.55 -22.62
N LEU A 586 25.48 -10.79 -21.45
CA LEU A 586 24.13 -11.34 -21.36
C LEU A 586 23.09 -10.54 -22.17
N ALA A 587 23.24 -9.21 -22.21
CA ALA A 587 22.37 -8.32 -22.97
C ALA A 587 22.62 -8.36 -24.48
N ALA A 588 23.83 -8.72 -24.91
CA ALA A 588 24.23 -8.74 -26.32
C ALA A 588 25.19 -9.91 -26.60
N PRO A 589 24.69 -11.16 -26.58
CA PRO A 589 25.50 -12.32 -26.91
C PRO A 589 25.82 -12.31 -28.42
N SER A 590 27.02 -12.79 -28.75
CA SER A 590 27.52 -12.94 -30.11
C SER A 590 27.99 -14.37 -30.32
N VAL A 591 27.62 -14.95 -31.45
CA VAL A 591 28.02 -16.31 -31.84
C VAL A 591 29.00 -16.19 -33.01
N GLY A 592 30.17 -16.79 -32.86
CA GLY A 592 31.21 -16.75 -33.89
C GLY A 592 32.00 -18.05 -33.96
N PRO A 593 32.69 -18.30 -35.09
CA PRO A 593 33.56 -19.48 -35.22
C PRO A 593 34.68 -19.42 -34.18
N ASP A 594 35.11 -20.57 -33.66
CA ASP A 594 36.31 -20.64 -32.83
C ASP A 594 37.55 -20.58 -33.74
N PRO A 595 38.30 -19.47 -33.80
CA PRO A 595 39.42 -19.35 -34.73
C PRO A 595 40.54 -20.37 -34.42
N VAL A 596 40.68 -20.80 -33.16
CA VAL A 596 41.67 -21.79 -32.74
C VAL A 596 41.22 -23.21 -33.13
N GLY A 597 39.95 -23.54 -32.92
CA GLY A 597 39.37 -24.82 -33.34
C GLY A 597 39.27 -24.97 -34.86
N THR A 598 39.05 -23.88 -35.59
CA THR A 598 38.96 -23.85 -37.07
C THR A 598 40.33 -24.07 -37.70
N ALA A 599 41.40 -23.52 -37.12
CA ALA A 599 42.77 -23.74 -37.57
C ALA A 599 43.24 -25.20 -37.36
N LEU A 600 42.81 -25.84 -36.27
CA LEU A 600 43.08 -27.25 -35.99
C LEU A 600 42.20 -28.21 -36.82
N GLY A 601 40.94 -27.84 -37.12
CA GLY A 601 40.03 -28.62 -37.97
C GLY A 601 40.47 -28.71 -39.43
N ALA A 602 41.20 -27.72 -39.93
CA ALA A 602 41.82 -27.74 -41.26
C ALA A 602 43.14 -28.55 -41.31
N ALA A 603 43.77 -28.79 -40.16
CA ALA A 603 44.98 -29.60 -40.03
C ALA A 603 44.64 -31.01 -39.53
N LYS A 604 44.23 -31.90 -40.44
CA LYS A 604 43.96 -33.31 -40.10
C LYS A 604 45.20 -33.97 -39.46
N ILE A 605 44.95 -34.65 -38.33
CA ILE A 605 45.66 -35.81 -37.74
C ILE A 605 47.20 -35.76 -37.80
N ALA A 606 47.84 -35.42 -36.67
CA ALA A 606 48.93 -36.19 -36.05
C ALA A 606 49.53 -35.42 -34.86
N GLY A 607 49.49 -36.04 -33.67
CA GLY A 607 50.49 -35.82 -32.62
C GLY A 607 50.30 -34.61 -31.69
N LEU A 608 50.00 -34.93 -30.42
CA LEU A 608 50.43 -34.25 -29.18
C LEU A 608 50.06 -32.76 -28.99
N PHE A 609 49.31 -32.47 -27.91
CA PHE A 609 49.83 -31.74 -26.74
C PHE A 609 48.91 -32.01 -25.53
N ILE A 610 49.36 -32.89 -24.64
CA ILE A 610 48.85 -32.96 -23.27
C ILE A 610 49.49 -31.79 -22.54
N ASN A 611 48.70 -30.76 -22.20
CA ASN A 611 49.11 -29.76 -21.22
C ASN A 611 48.45 -30.15 -19.87
N PRO A 612 49.20 -30.68 -18.90
CA PRO A 612 48.63 -31.24 -17.67
C PRO A 612 48.17 -30.20 -16.63
N LEU A 613 48.13 -28.91 -16.98
CA LEU A 613 47.74 -27.82 -16.06
C LEU A 613 46.35 -27.21 -16.32
N ALA A 614 45.57 -27.77 -17.26
CA ALA A 614 44.16 -27.41 -17.47
C ALA A 614 43.21 -28.53 -17.02
N ALA A 615 43.46 -29.10 -15.83
CA ALA A 615 42.58 -30.08 -15.21
C ALA A 615 41.35 -29.41 -14.58
N GLY A 616 40.50 -28.82 -15.42
CA GLY A 616 39.10 -28.51 -15.11
C GLY A 616 38.24 -29.40 -15.97
N ALA A 617 37.74 -30.51 -15.39
CA ALA A 617 36.75 -31.45 -15.93
C ALA A 617 36.50 -31.39 -17.46
N ALA A 618 37.51 -31.73 -18.26
CA ALA A 618 37.24 -32.07 -19.65
C ALA A 618 36.45 -33.38 -19.65
N ILE A 619 35.20 -33.35 -20.11
CA ILE A 619 34.42 -34.56 -20.38
C ILE A 619 35.15 -35.30 -21.50
N VAL A 620 36.06 -36.20 -21.11
CA VAL A 620 36.72 -37.12 -22.04
C VAL A 620 35.67 -38.12 -22.50
N LEU A 621 35.03 -37.83 -23.63
CA LEU A 621 34.18 -38.77 -24.37
C LEU A 621 35.08 -39.80 -25.08
N GLU A 622 35.84 -40.57 -24.33
CA GLU A 622 36.55 -41.75 -24.83
C GLU A 622 35.63 -42.97 -24.79
N THR A 623 35.44 -43.52 -26.00
CA THR A 623 35.21 -44.93 -26.36
C THR A 623 34.07 -45.73 -25.70
N GLU A 624 33.14 -46.15 -26.58
CA GLU A 624 32.52 -47.48 -26.60
C GLU A 624 31.81 -47.98 -25.33
N THR A 625 30.62 -47.45 -25.05
CA THR A 625 29.46 -48.31 -24.71
C THR A 625 28.20 -47.67 -25.28
N ALA A 626 27.52 -48.39 -26.17
CA ALA A 626 26.42 -47.88 -26.99
C ALA A 626 25.07 -47.79 -26.25
N ASP A 627 25.02 -47.98 -24.93
CA ASP A 627 23.75 -48.22 -24.20
C ASP A 627 23.42 -47.21 -23.08
N GLN A 628 24.27 -46.23 -22.76
CA GLN A 628 23.95 -45.23 -21.73
C GLN A 628 23.62 -43.87 -22.33
N ASN A 629 22.44 -43.33 -21.96
CA ASN A 629 22.02 -41.99 -22.32
C ASN A 629 23.08 -40.97 -21.82
N PRO A 630 23.70 -40.16 -22.71
CA PRO A 630 24.80 -39.27 -22.34
C PRO A 630 24.40 -38.22 -21.30
N CYS A 631 23.11 -37.87 -21.20
CA CYS A 631 22.60 -37.00 -20.15
C CYS A 631 22.58 -37.71 -18.78
N VAL A 632 22.25 -39.00 -18.72
CA VAL A 632 22.32 -39.80 -17.48
C VAL A 632 23.76 -39.92 -17.01
N ALA A 633 24.69 -40.20 -17.93
CA ALA A 633 26.12 -40.27 -17.61
C ALA A 633 26.71 -38.91 -17.16
N ALA A 634 26.16 -37.79 -17.63
CA ALA A 634 26.51 -36.45 -17.15
C ALA A 634 25.98 -36.20 -15.73
N LEU A 635 24.78 -36.70 -15.42
CA LEU A 635 24.17 -36.60 -14.10
C LEU A 635 24.92 -37.41 -13.03
N GLU A 636 25.41 -38.61 -13.38
CA GLU A 636 26.10 -39.52 -12.46
C GLU A 636 27.55 -39.14 -12.15
N ARG A 637 28.33 -38.63 -13.11
CA ARG A 637 29.75 -38.30 -12.91
C ARG A 637 30.00 -37.17 -11.91
N SER A 638 29.09 -36.21 -11.82
CA SER A 638 29.19 -35.06 -10.92
C SER A 638 28.62 -35.35 -9.53
N ALA A 639 27.84 -36.42 -9.35
CA ALA A 639 27.46 -36.90 -8.01
C ALA A 639 28.67 -37.45 -7.21
N GLN A 640 29.81 -37.65 -7.87
CA GLN A 640 31.03 -38.22 -7.30
C GLN A 640 32.14 -37.17 -7.02
N ALA A 641 31.89 -35.87 -7.29
CA ALA A 641 32.84 -34.80 -6.98
C ALA A 641 32.81 -34.44 -5.47
N PRO A 642 33.95 -34.43 -4.74
CA PRO A 642 33.96 -34.22 -3.30
C PRO A 642 33.66 -32.76 -2.92
N ALA A 643 32.68 -32.56 -2.04
CA ALA A 643 32.45 -31.29 -1.35
C ALA A 643 33.59 -31.02 -0.34
N GLN A 644 34.51 -30.12 -0.67
CA GLN A 644 35.49 -29.59 0.29
C GLN A 644 35.20 -28.10 0.55
N GLY A 645 34.95 -27.75 1.81
CA GLY A 645 35.01 -26.36 2.27
C GLY A 645 33.81 -25.80 3.06
N ALA A 646 33.10 -26.58 3.87
CA ALA A 646 32.19 -26.03 4.87
C ALA A 646 32.93 -25.78 6.20
N SER A 647 33.37 -24.55 6.44
CA SER A 647 33.86 -24.10 7.76
C SER A 647 32.68 -23.66 8.62
N GLN A 648 32.57 -24.25 9.81
CA GLN A 648 31.58 -23.93 10.85
C GLN A 648 31.84 -22.56 11.51
N PRO A 649 30.81 -21.95 12.14
CA PRO A 649 30.87 -20.59 12.67
C PRO A 649 31.46 -20.54 14.09
N SER A 650 32.30 -19.55 14.36
CA SER A 650 32.79 -19.23 15.71
C SER A 650 31.80 -18.34 16.47
N GLN A 651 31.57 -18.72 17.73
CA GLN A 651 30.92 -17.93 18.78
C GLN A 651 31.91 -16.95 19.42
N GLU A 652 31.37 -15.86 19.99
CA GLU A 652 31.80 -15.05 21.15
C GLU A 652 31.32 -13.60 20.90
N THR A 653 30.98 -12.72 21.84
CA THR A 653 30.49 -12.74 23.23
C THR A 653 29.94 -11.32 23.45
N THR A 654 28.94 -11.22 24.33
CA THR A 654 28.26 -10.02 24.84
C THR A 654 29.17 -8.87 25.33
N VAL A 655 28.73 -7.63 25.11
CA VAL A 655 28.99 -6.49 26.00
C VAL A 655 27.68 -5.68 26.14
N ILE A 656 27.26 -5.47 27.39
CA ILE A 656 26.11 -4.66 27.84
C ILE A 656 26.66 -3.30 28.35
N GLU A 657 25.76 -2.31 28.51
CA GLU A 657 25.91 -0.95 29.07
C GLU A 657 26.22 0.13 28.00
N ASP A 658 25.50 1.26 27.89
CA ASP A 658 24.52 1.86 28.79
C ASP A 658 23.73 2.99 28.07
N ALA A 659 22.83 3.61 28.83
CA ALA A 659 22.28 4.96 28.67
C ALA A 659 20.96 5.13 27.90
N ALA A 660 19.90 5.03 28.69
CA ALA A 660 18.66 5.76 28.54
C ALA A 660 18.88 7.29 28.59
N GLN A 661 18.19 8.04 27.73
CA GLN A 661 17.67 9.39 27.98
C GLN A 661 16.88 9.88 26.75
N GLY A 662 15.69 10.44 26.96
CA GLY A 662 14.98 11.20 25.93
C GLY A 662 13.51 10.84 25.70
N VAL A 663 12.71 10.70 26.77
CA VAL A 663 11.25 10.76 26.70
C VAL A 663 10.87 12.21 26.98
N GLY A 664 10.52 12.97 25.93
CA GLY A 664 10.14 14.38 26.02
C GLY A 664 9.65 14.97 24.69
N ASP A 665 10.24 14.55 23.57
CA ASP A 665 9.91 15.08 22.24
C ASP A 665 8.91 14.21 21.44
N ALA A 666 8.39 13.14 22.05
CA ALA A 666 7.66 12.06 21.37
C ALA A 666 6.18 12.34 21.06
N ILE A 667 5.63 13.50 21.43
CA ILE A 667 4.20 13.82 21.25
C ILE A 667 3.96 14.79 20.08
N GLN A 668 4.99 15.52 19.61
CA GLN A 668 4.89 16.37 18.42
C GLN A 668 5.20 15.65 17.09
N GLY A 669 5.87 14.49 17.12
CA GLY A 669 6.28 13.76 15.91
C GLY A 669 5.26 12.77 15.32
N VAL A 670 4.15 12.51 16.03
CA VAL A 670 3.15 11.50 15.61
C VAL A 670 2.32 11.97 14.41
N GLY A 671 2.05 13.28 14.30
CA GLY A 671 1.34 13.86 13.16
C GLY A 671 2.18 13.89 11.87
N GLU A 672 3.45 14.30 11.96
CA GLU A 672 4.37 14.33 10.81
C GLU A 672 4.78 12.92 10.36
N GLY A 673 4.85 11.95 11.28
CA GLY A 673 5.19 10.56 10.98
C GLY A 673 4.13 9.82 10.17
N ILE A 674 2.85 10.08 10.42
CA ILE A 674 1.73 9.46 9.68
C ILE A 674 1.63 10.05 8.26
N ALA A 675 1.82 11.37 8.11
CA ALA A 675 1.86 12.02 6.80
C ALA A 675 3.06 11.56 5.95
N LYS A 676 4.26 11.45 6.54
CA LYS A 676 5.44 10.87 5.85
C LYS A 676 5.28 9.39 5.55
N GLY A 677 4.64 8.61 6.43
CA GLY A 677 4.38 7.19 6.22
C GLY A 677 3.45 6.94 5.03
N LEU A 678 2.36 7.70 4.92
CA LEU A 678 1.44 7.65 3.77
C LEU A 678 2.12 8.11 2.47
N LYS A 679 2.95 9.17 2.54
CA LYS A 679 3.75 9.64 1.39
C LYS A 679 4.80 8.62 0.94
N SER A 680 5.35 7.82 1.86
CA SER A 680 6.29 6.73 1.54
C SER A 680 5.62 5.47 0.97
N LEU A 681 4.34 5.23 1.29
CA LEU A 681 3.58 4.07 0.81
C LEU A 681 2.99 4.28 -0.59
N PHE A 682 2.81 5.54 -1.00
CA PHE A 682 2.18 5.87 -2.29
C PHE A 682 3.08 6.66 -3.27
N GLY A 683 4.31 6.99 -2.87
CA GLY A 683 5.38 7.45 -3.77
C GLY A 683 5.33 8.95 -4.10
N ASN A 684 6.53 9.49 -4.34
CA ASN A 684 6.83 10.90 -4.63
C ASN A 684 6.30 11.40 -5.97
#